data_AF-A0A292GK55-F1
#
_entry.id   AF-A0A292GK55-F1
#
_cell.length_a   1.000
_cell.length_b   1.000
_cell.length_c   1.000
_cell.angle_alpha   90.00
_cell.angle_beta   90.00
_cell.angle_gamma   90.00
#
_symmetry.space_group_name_H-M   'P 1'
#
loop_
_entity.id
_entity.type
_entity.pdbx_description
1 polymer ?
#
loop_
_entity_poly.entity_id
_entity_poly.type
_entity_poly.pdbx_seq_one_letter_code
_entity_poly.pdbx_strand_id
1 'polypeptide(L)'
;MNLDHSADIESKTENLSICRLCADVAVVIWDIPGPARTTTKCTFEMPVQPVPLLSVGIPLENGGLRMFWAMRTGSEPAELSLSAGSLGPTAQAVVYPAKELAPFDVEYVVSDLTLPGHIKLLTNILTTWRSTFRLSRNQTFASLVRDLTFALTPEPREAQHCGEPVQGHHLLETAVDPMLGEISAIYGITSGSVMVVPPRFVVGRQARNAWQPCHLLLEAAQDLPSSLLLVLTGQKGVAVRKLASASEQTDFAKWWTKWQGNGALREFLVRQLGKLSPAGAAVAIDLQTRTPLPVRQIAQSATHPAAEIDLALALDGGLIVGGWMHDPAAMLADIEYLPENGSALSLKPHFHKFPGKVAKREDAPQQDVTGFVAWLPSVQNLGPLLQPRFQLRLASGATAPLVPAPQPFEPSAQRNRILRSVPPQQARPHVFSHILGPALTEVEKKLAATVHIAEVKEFGTTPASPLASIVIPLYRNLDFLRFQFSSMATDPWLVENAEFIFVLDSPEIQDDTEHMLGGLHILHDMPFKLAIMNRNGGYARACNAGASIATGTTIVMLNSDVVPAEHGWLQQLIQPLFDQPKLGAIGPRLLFEDGSLQHGGLYFARDRQGIWLNHHYYKGMPGNYPPALRPREVPGVTGACLITRKDIFDLVGGYTEDYVIGDYEDSDLCLKIRQLGFQIFYEPSVALYHFERRSIRRSADYMRGLASQYNSWLHTQRWDDDITELMALPQEQERTVDLSNVIMTKSERSAA
;
A
#
# COMPACT_ATOMS: atom_id res chain seq x y z
N MET A 1 16.29 -59.79 34.15
CA MET A 1 17.34 -60.50 33.41
C MET A 1 18.05 -59.45 32.58
N ASN A 2 19.22 -59.00 33.05
CA ASN A 2 20.11 -58.12 32.29
C ASN A 2 20.84 -59.01 31.28
N LEU A 3 20.48 -58.90 30.01
CA LEU A 3 21.33 -59.34 28.91
C LEU A 3 22.03 -58.09 28.40
N ASP A 4 23.32 -58.03 28.72
CA ASP A 4 24.26 -57.04 28.24
C ASP A 4 24.52 -57.34 26.76
N HIS A 5 23.79 -56.65 25.87
CA HIS A 5 23.95 -56.76 24.41
C HIS A 5 25.12 -55.92 23.87
N SER A 6 25.99 -55.40 24.73
CA SER A 6 27.13 -54.56 24.31
C SER A 6 28.20 -55.30 23.49
N ALA A 7 28.21 -56.64 23.49
CA ALA A 7 29.22 -57.44 22.80
C ALA A 7 28.90 -57.79 21.32
N ASP A 8 27.63 -57.70 20.89
CA ASP A 8 27.22 -58.05 19.50
C ASP A 8 26.89 -56.81 18.62
N ILE A 9 27.03 -55.60 19.16
CA ILE A 9 26.69 -54.34 18.45
C ILE A 9 27.91 -53.71 17.74
N GLU A 10 29.10 -54.28 17.89
CA GLU A 10 30.26 -53.94 17.04
C GLU A 10 30.32 -54.84 15.79
N SER A 11 29.33 -54.74 14.89
CA SER A 11 29.55 -55.20 13.51
C SER A 11 30.40 -54.19 12.72
N LYS A 12 31.56 -53.78 13.28
CA LYS A 12 32.62 -53.15 12.48
C LYS A 12 33.25 -54.25 11.64
N THR A 13 32.61 -54.60 10.54
CA THR A 13 33.42 -54.99 9.37
C THR A 13 34.23 -53.74 9.02
N GLU A 14 35.53 -53.88 8.69
CA GLU A 14 36.51 -52.77 8.65
C GLU A 14 36.06 -51.49 7.89
N ASN A 15 35.00 -51.58 7.07
CA ASN A 15 34.48 -50.50 6.24
C ASN A 15 32.96 -50.23 6.37
N LEU A 16 32.21 -50.85 7.30
CA LEU A 16 30.75 -50.66 7.43
C LEU A 16 30.37 -50.27 8.85
N SER A 17 29.51 -49.26 8.98
CA SER A 17 28.98 -48.77 10.25
C SER A 17 27.47 -48.47 10.12
N ILE A 18 26.71 -48.72 11.18
CA ILE A 18 25.27 -48.45 11.24
C ILE A 18 24.99 -47.67 12.52
N CYS A 19 24.38 -46.50 12.39
CA CYS A 19 24.12 -45.60 13.52
C CYS A 19 22.72 -44.99 13.43
N ARG A 20 22.25 -44.39 14.53
CA ARG A 20 20.98 -43.65 14.55
C ARG A 20 21.20 -42.16 14.35
N LEU A 21 20.42 -41.58 13.45
CA LEU A 21 20.31 -40.13 13.28
C LEU A 21 19.36 -39.52 14.33
N CYS A 22 18.29 -40.23 14.65
CA CYS A 22 17.35 -39.93 15.74
C CYS A 22 16.59 -41.21 16.14
N ALA A 23 15.54 -41.11 16.95
CA ALA A 23 14.86 -42.26 17.56
C ALA A 23 14.32 -43.31 16.58
N ASP A 24 14.01 -42.92 15.34
CA ASP A 24 13.35 -43.76 14.33
C ASP A 24 14.03 -43.71 12.95
N VAL A 25 15.19 -43.05 12.83
CA VAL A 25 15.97 -42.95 11.58
C VAL A 25 17.36 -43.52 11.80
N ALA A 26 17.72 -44.52 11.00
CA ALA A 26 19.05 -45.10 10.94
C ALA A 26 19.82 -44.60 9.70
N VAL A 27 21.14 -44.59 9.81
CA VAL A 27 22.07 -44.31 8.72
C VAL A 27 23.07 -45.45 8.63
N VAL A 28 23.15 -46.04 7.45
CA VAL A 28 24.17 -47.03 7.09
C VAL A 28 25.29 -46.30 6.35
N ILE A 29 26.52 -46.46 6.82
CA ILE A 29 27.73 -45.81 6.30
C ILE A 29 28.66 -46.91 5.81
N TRP A 30 29.04 -46.86 4.53
CA TRP A 30 29.90 -47.85 3.92
C TRP A 30 31.05 -47.20 3.16
N ASP A 31 32.27 -47.52 3.54
CA ASP A 31 33.51 -47.07 2.91
C ASP A 31 33.96 -48.04 1.83
N ILE A 32 34.08 -47.55 0.61
CA ILE A 32 34.48 -48.35 -0.56
C ILE A 32 35.92 -47.96 -0.92
N PRO A 33 36.91 -48.82 -0.68
CA PRO A 33 38.33 -48.53 -0.96
C PRO A 33 38.65 -48.53 -2.46
N GLY A 34 39.69 -47.78 -2.85
CA GLY A 34 40.25 -47.72 -4.22
C GLY A 34 39.77 -46.50 -5.03
N PRO A 35 40.26 -46.28 -6.26
CA PRO A 35 39.82 -45.18 -7.13
C PRO A 35 38.42 -45.50 -7.70
N ALA A 36 37.42 -45.52 -6.82
CA ALA A 36 36.04 -45.72 -7.18
C ALA A 36 35.64 -44.56 -8.10
N ARG A 37 35.41 -44.84 -9.38
CA ARG A 37 34.89 -43.82 -10.31
C ARG A 37 33.57 -43.31 -9.72
N THR A 38 33.33 -42.01 -9.80
CA THR A 38 32.12 -41.33 -9.32
C THR A 38 30.81 -41.88 -9.88
N THR A 39 30.87 -42.80 -10.85
CA THR A 39 29.75 -43.52 -11.48
C THR A 39 29.49 -44.93 -10.91
N THR A 40 30.18 -45.34 -9.84
CA THR A 40 29.99 -46.68 -9.24
C THR A 40 28.59 -46.83 -8.66
N LYS A 41 27.73 -47.61 -9.32
CA LYS A 41 26.34 -47.84 -8.89
C LYS A 41 26.34 -48.76 -7.67
N CYS A 42 26.14 -48.17 -6.50
CA CYS A 42 25.97 -48.91 -5.25
C CYS A 42 24.51 -49.33 -5.09
N THR A 43 24.26 -50.57 -4.69
CA THR A 43 22.91 -51.10 -4.45
C THR A 43 22.69 -51.35 -2.96
N PHE A 44 21.43 -51.24 -2.56
CA PHE A 44 20.94 -51.41 -1.20
C PHE A 44 19.71 -52.31 -1.25
N GLU A 45 19.81 -53.51 -0.68
CA GLU A 45 18.76 -54.52 -0.73
C GLU A 45 18.38 -54.99 0.67
N MET A 46 17.08 -54.89 0.97
CA MET A 46 16.45 -55.42 2.18
C MET A 46 15.21 -56.22 1.79
N PRO A 47 14.78 -57.22 2.58
CA PRO A 47 13.56 -58.00 2.33
C PRO A 47 12.32 -57.13 2.13
N VAL A 48 12.22 -56.05 2.91
CA VAL A 48 11.21 -55.00 2.74
C VAL A 48 11.96 -53.69 2.54
N GLN A 49 11.77 -53.06 1.38
CA GLN A 49 12.44 -51.81 1.07
C GLN A 49 11.91 -50.67 1.96
N PRO A 50 12.78 -49.98 2.70
CA PRO A 50 12.36 -48.92 3.59
C PRO A 50 11.85 -47.70 2.79
N VAL A 51 10.77 -47.09 3.26
CA VAL A 51 10.21 -45.87 2.67
C VAL A 51 10.03 -44.82 3.77
N PRO A 52 10.71 -43.66 3.69
CA PRO A 52 11.65 -43.25 2.64
C PRO A 52 13.07 -43.84 2.84
N LEU A 53 13.78 -44.05 1.72
CA LEU A 53 15.21 -44.39 1.65
C LEU A 53 15.94 -43.32 0.85
N LEU A 54 16.98 -42.72 1.43
CA LEU A 54 17.82 -41.73 0.76
C LEU A 54 19.26 -42.21 0.72
N SER A 55 19.95 -41.95 -0.39
CA SER A 55 21.37 -42.27 -0.51
C SER A 55 22.20 -41.07 -0.95
N VAL A 56 23.44 -40.99 -0.45
CA VAL A 56 24.42 -40.01 -0.91
C VAL A 56 25.82 -40.62 -0.88
N GLY A 57 26.54 -40.50 -2.00
CA GLY A 57 27.95 -40.88 -2.10
C GLY A 57 28.87 -39.67 -1.98
N ILE A 58 29.90 -39.77 -1.16
CA ILE A 58 30.85 -38.71 -0.85
C ILE A 58 32.28 -39.19 -1.08
N PRO A 59 33.08 -38.51 -1.93
CA PRO A 59 34.47 -38.88 -2.16
C PRO A 59 35.35 -38.67 -0.93
N LEU A 60 36.24 -39.63 -0.69
CA LEU A 60 37.27 -39.61 0.34
C LEU A 60 38.59 -39.04 -0.20
N GLU A 61 39.45 -38.52 0.68
CA GLU A 61 40.77 -37.97 0.31
C GLU A 61 41.70 -39.03 -0.31
N ASN A 62 41.55 -40.28 0.11
CA ASN A 62 42.30 -41.42 -0.43
C ASN A 62 41.81 -41.90 -1.81
N GLY A 63 40.84 -41.21 -2.43
CA GLY A 63 40.25 -41.56 -3.72
C GLY A 63 39.09 -42.56 -3.66
N GLY A 64 38.74 -43.05 -2.47
CA GLY A 64 37.59 -43.91 -2.20
C GLY A 64 36.24 -43.18 -2.17
N LEU A 65 35.19 -43.93 -1.87
CA LEU A 65 33.82 -43.42 -1.78
C LEU A 65 33.16 -43.86 -0.47
N ARG A 66 32.67 -42.91 0.32
CA ARG A 66 31.81 -43.16 1.47
C ARG A 66 30.35 -43.02 1.07
N MET A 67 29.60 -44.11 1.16
CA MET A 67 28.17 -44.15 0.88
C MET A 67 27.36 -44.05 2.15
N PHE A 68 26.34 -43.19 2.15
CA PHE A 68 25.37 -43.05 3.22
C PHE A 68 24.00 -43.50 2.72
N TRP A 69 23.30 -44.32 3.49
CA TRP A 69 21.87 -44.63 3.32
C TRP A 69 21.10 -44.28 4.57
N ALA A 70 20.21 -43.30 4.48
CA ALA A 70 19.31 -42.92 5.58
C ALA A 70 17.92 -43.52 5.35
N MET A 71 17.31 -44.07 6.40
CA MET A 71 16.01 -44.73 6.34
C MET A 71 15.27 -44.71 7.68
N ARG A 72 13.94 -44.87 7.63
CA ARG A 72 13.15 -45.17 8.82
C ARG A 72 13.21 -46.67 9.12
N THR A 73 13.54 -47.03 10.34
CA THR A 73 13.61 -48.44 10.76
C THR A 73 12.26 -48.95 11.25
N GLY A 74 11.99 -50.24 11.03
CA GLY A 74 10.86 -50.95 11.65
C GLY A 74 11.09 -51.26 13.13
N SER A 75 10.15 -52.01 13.72
CA SER A 75 10.24 -52.49 15.12
C SER A 75 11.09 -53.75 15.28
N GLU A 76 11.42 -54.44 14.20
CA GLU A 76 12.21 -55.67 14.19
C GLU A 76 13.52 -55.49 13.40
N PRO A 77 14.60 -56.19 13.76
CA PRO A 77 15.84 -56.20 13.00
C PRO A 77 15.62 -56.75 11.58
N ALA A 78 16.32 -56.19 10.60
CA ALA A 78 16.21 -56.63 9.21
C ALA A 78 17.59 -56.80 8.56
N GLU A 79 17.75 -57.87 7.77
CA GLU A 79 18.96 -58.12 7.00
C GLU A 79 19.10 -57.14 5.83
N LEU A 80 20.34 -56.72 5.59
CA LEU A 80 20.74 -55.78 4.55
C LEU A 80 21.88 -56.38 3.74
N SER A 81 21.77 -56.29 2.42
CA SER A 81 22.86 -56.57 1.48
C SER A 81 23.24 -55.31 0.69
N LEU A 82 24.54 -55.03 0.61
CA LEU A 82 25.15 -53.92 -0.12
C LEU A 82 26.09 -54.45 -1.20
N SER A 83 26.10 -53.83 -2.38
CA SER A 83 27.11 -54.12 -3.41
C SER A 83 27.53 -52.88 -4.19
N ALA A 84 28.82 -52.80 -4.55
CA ALA A 84 29.40 -51.70 -5.30
C ALA A 84 29.66 -52.10 -6.76
N GLY A 85 28.61 -52.17 -7.58
CA GLY A 85 28.70 -52.68 -8.95
C GLY A 85 28.86 -54.20 -9.02
N SER A 86 28.91 -54.76 -10.25
CA SER A 86 28.88 -56.22 -10.48
C SER A 86 30.16 -56.97 -10.09
N LEU A 87 31.28 -56.26 -9.91
CA LEU A 87 32.60 -56.81 -9.56
C LEU A 87 33.24 -56.13 -8.35
N GLY A 88 32.51 -55.24 -7.66
CA GLY A 88 33.03 -54.54 -6.49
C GLY A 88 32.76 -55.27 -5.18
N PRO A 89 33.19 -54.67 -4.04
CA PRO A 89 32.96 -55.26 -2.73
C PRO A 89 31.47 -55.43 -2.45
N THR A 90 31.13 -56.42 -1.63
CA THR A 90 29.79 -56.66 -1.10
C THR A 90 29.87 -56.68 0.42
N ALA A 91 28.81 -56.26 1.09
CA ALA A 91 28.71 -56.30 2.54
C ALA A 91 27.30 -56.74 2.96
N GLN A 92 27.22 -57.52 4.02
CA GLN A 92 25.96 -57.91 4.64
C GLN A 92 25.96 -57.45 6.10
N ALA A 93 24.81 -56.98 6.56
CA ALA A 93 24.63 -56.50 7.92
C ALA A 93 23.18 -56.66 8.38
N VAL A 94 22.96 -56.50 9.68
CA VAL A 94 21.62 -56.46 10.27
C VAL A 94 21.37 -55.04 10.77
N VAL A 95 20.28 -54.42 10.31
CA VAL A 95 19.84 -53.10 10.75
C VAL A 95 18.82 -53.29 11.87
N TYR A 96 19.22 -52.98 13.09
CA TYR A 96 18.35 -52.97 14.27
C TYR A 96 17.44 -51.73 14.30
N PRO A 97 16.34 -51.72 15.08
CA PRO A 97 15.54 -50.53 15.30
C PRO A 97 16.39 -49.34 15.76
N ALA A 98 16.17 -48.15 15.19
CA ALA A 98 17.07 -47.01 15.36
C ALA A 98 17.33 -46.62 16.83
N LYS A 99 16.35 -46.81 17.73
CA LYS A 99 16.52 -46.56 19.16
C LYS A 99 17.62 -47.41 19.82
N GLU A 100 17.93 -48.58 19.27
CA GLU A 100 18.91 -49.57 19.77
C GLU A 100 20.31 -49.39 19.16
N LEU A 101 20.41 -48.62 18.07
CA LEU A 101 21.68 -48.33 17.41
C LEU A 101 22.50 -47.28 18.16
N ALA A 102 23.82 -47.33 17.99
CA ALA A 102 24.74 -46.31 18.48
C ALA A 102 24.42 -44.93 17.87
N PRO A 103 24.59 -43.83 18.63
CA PRO A 103 24.39 -42.48 18.10
C PRO A 103 25.33 -42.19 16.93
N PHE A 104 24.89 -41.31 16.04
CA PHE A 104 25.69 -40.83 14.92
C PHE A 104 27.01 -40.19 15.38
N ASP A 105 28.12 -40.86 15.10
CA ASP A 105 29.46 -40.38 15.40
C ASP A 105 29.92 -39.38 14.34
N VAL A 106 29.86 -38.09 14.68
CA VAL A 106 30.23 -37.00 13.77
C VAL A 106 31.71 -37.05 13.41
N GLU A 107 32.61 -37.37 14.35
CA GLU A 107 34.06 -37.38 14.11
C GLU A 107 34.44 -38.45 13.10
N TYR A 108 33.90 -39.67 13.26
CA TYR A 108 34.09 -40.75 12.29
C TYR A 108 33.50 -40.40 10.93
N VAL A 109 32.26 -39.90 10.89
CA VAL A 109 31.53 -39.62 9.64
C VAL A 109 32.26 -38.62 8.76
N VAL A 110 32.88 -37.61 9.36
CA VAL A 110 33.57 -36.55 8.64
C VAL A 110 35.05 -36.84 8.42
N SER A 111 35.62 -37.89 9.03
CA SER A 111 37.00 -38.29 8.81
C SER A 111 37.25 -38.58 7.33
N ASP A 112 38.42 -38.17 6.82
CA ASP A 112 38.88 -38.47 5.47
C ASP A 112 37.96 -37.98 4.34
N LEU A 113 36.94 -37.17 4.63
CA LEU A 113 36.12 -36.52 3.62
C LEU A 113 36.91 -35.36 3.00
N THR A 114 36.82 -35.22 1.68
CA THR A 114 37.31 -33.99 1.02
C THR A 114 36.49 -32.77 1.48
N LEU A 115 37.07 -31.56 1.46
CA LEU A 115 36.35 -30.32 1.80
C LEU A 115 35.01 -30.14 1.02
N PRO A 116 34.93 -30.43 -0.30
CA PRO A 116 33.64 -30.47 -1.01
C PRO A 116 32.69 -31.57 -0.51
N GLY A 117 33.22 -32.70 -0.06
CA GLY A 117 32.45 -33.81 0.49
C GLY A 117 31.78 -33.47 1.82
N HIS A 118 32.54 -32.82 2.70
CA HIS A 118 32.08 -32.16 3.92
C HIS A 118 30.87 -31.23 3.68
N ILE A 119 30.99 -30.32 2.70
CA ILE A 119 29.90 -29.41 2.30
C ILE A 119 28.70 -30.18 1.74
N LYS A 120 28.94 -31.19 0.90
CA LYS A 120 27.90 -32.02 0.30
C LYS A 120 27.09 -32.77 1.36
N LEU A 121 27.74 -33.32 2.38
CA LEU A 121 27.10 -34.02 3.49
C LEU A 121 26.17 -33.07 4.26
N LEU A 122 26.70 -31.95 4.73
CA LEU A 122 25.93 -30.97 5.50
C LEU A 122 24.74 -30.46 4.70
N THR A 123 24.95 -30.11 3.43
CA THR A 123 23.89 -29.61 2.55
C THR A 123 22.77 -30.65 2.39
N ASN A 124 23.10 -31.92 2.15
CA ASN A 124 22.11 -32.99 2.00
C ASN A 124 21.32 -33.23 3.30
N ILE A 125 22.00 -33.15 4.44
CA ILE A 125 21.38 -33.28 5.76
C ILE A 125 20.38 -32.14 6.01
N LEU A 126 20.79 -30.89 5.78
CA LEU A 126 19.95 -29.69 5.97
C LEU A 126 18.76 -29.61 5.00
N THR A 127 18.93 -30.16 3.79
CA THR A 127 17.91 -30.14 2.73
C THR A 127 17.08 -31.43 2.74
N THR A 128 17.56 -32.47 2.07
CA THR A 128 16.83 -33.68 1.71
C THR A 128 16.48 -34.51 2.94
N TRP A 129 17.42 -34.75 3.85
CA TRP A 129 17.16 -35.62 5.00
C TRP A 129 16.21 -34.94 5.98
N ARG A 130 16.47 -33.68 6.34
CA ARG A 130 15.61 -32.90 7.24
C ARG A 130 14.15 -32.88 6.78
N SER A 131 13.91 -32.63 5.48
CA SER A 131 12.57 -32.54 4.90
C SER A 131 11.90 -33.90 4.76
N THR A 132 12.59 -34.88 4.16
CA THR A 132 12.07 -36.24 3.90
C THR A 132 11.70 -36.96 5.18
N PHE A 133 12.54 -36.84 6.22
CA PHE A 133 12.31 -37.47 7.52
C PHE A 133 11.57 -36.56 8.52
N ARG A 134 11.18 -35.33 8.14
CA ARG A 134 10.47 -34.36 9.01
C ARG A 134 11.20 -34.06 10.33
N LEU A 135 12.52 -33.82 10.25
CA LEU A 135 13.40 -33.69 11.42
C LEU A 135 13.58 -32.26 11.93
N SER A 136 12.84 -31.28 11.39
CA SER A 136 13.05 -29.85 11.68
C SER A 136 12.95 -29.47 13.16
N ARG A 137 12.15 -30.19 13.96
CA ARG A 137 11.96 -29.94 15.40
C ARG A 137 12.51 -31.08 16.29
N ASN A 138 13.32 -31.96 15.72
CA ASN A 138 13.89 -33.08 16.45
C ASN A 138 15.17 -32.63 17.16
N GLN A 139 15.21 -32.75 18.50
CA GLN A 139 16.33 -32.27 19.31
C GLN A 139 17.63 -33.05 19.07
N THR A 140 17.54 -34.38 18.94
CA THR A 140 18.71 -35.23 18.65
C THR A 140 19.32 -34.87 17.30
N PHE A 141 18.47 -34.68 16.29
CA PHE A 141 18.90 -34.22 14.98
C PHE A 141 19.51 -32.82 15.02
N ALA A 142 18.91 -31.88 15.76
CA ALA A 142 19.44 -30.53 15.88
C ALA A 142 20.82 -30.49 16.55
N SER A 143 21.03 -31.26 17.62
CA SER A 143 22.34 -31.42 18.25
C SER A 143 23.38 -31.98 17.27
N LEU A 144 23.04 -33.06 16.57
CA LEU A 144 23.91 -33.68 15.58
C LEU A 144 24.31 -32.71 14.46
N VAL A 145 23.34 -31.98 13.89
CA VAL A 145 23.62 -30.98 12.85
C VAL A 145 24.51 -29.87 13.39
N ARG A 146 24.33 -29.47 14.65
CA ARG A 146 25.18 -28.47 15.30
C ARG A 146 26.61 -28.97 15.44
N ASP A 147 26.81 -30.20 15.89
CA ASP A 147 28.13 -30.82 16.07
C ASP A 147 28.83 -31.01 14.70
N LEU A 148 28.08 -31.46 13.68
CA LEU A 148 28.56 -31.53 12.29
C LEU A 148 28.99 -30.16 11.76
N THR A 149 28.22 -29.11 12.09
CA THR A 149 28.52 -27.73 11.69
C THR A 149 29.82 -27.24 12.33
N PHE A 150 30.08 -27.58 13.60
CA PHE A 150 31.35 -27.26 14.28
C PHE A 150 32.52 -28.10 13.77
N ALA A 151 32.32 -29.36 13.39
CA ALA A 151 33.38 -30.15 12.76
C ALA A 151 33.85 -29.53 11.44
N LEU A 152 32.94 -28.89 10.70
CA LEU A 152 33.24 -28.18 9.45
C LEU A 152 33.85 -26.81 9.64
N THR A 153 33.43 -26.11 10.70
CA THR A 153 33.89 -24.77 11.02
C THR A 153 34.07 -24.68 12.53
N PRO A 154 35.22 -25.10 13.07
CA PRO A 154 35.47 -25.16 14.52
C PRO A 154 35.33 -23.80 15.19
N GLU A 155 35.69 -22.73 14.48
CA GLU A 155 35.57 -21.35 14.94
C GLU A 155 34.64 -20.53 14.01
N PRO A 156 33.30 -20.67 14.14
CA PRO A 156 32.38 -19.88 13.32
C PRO A 156 32.55 -18.40 13.59
N ARG A 157 32.57 -17.62 12.51
CA ARG A 157 32.55 -16.15 12.58
C ARG A 157 31.24 -15.67 13.21
N GLU A 158 31.28 -14.52 13.88
CA GLU A 158 30.10 -13.98 14.54
C GLU A 158 29.13 -13.28 13.56
N ALA A 159 27.85 -13.37 13.89
CA ALA A 159 26.81 -12.47 13.42
C ALA A 159 26.43 -11.55 14.59
N GLN A 160 26.62 -10.25 14.41
CA GLN A 160 26.32 -9.24 15.42
C GLN A 160 24.84 -8.87 15.36
N HIS A 161 24.20 -8.73 16.52
CA HIS A 161 22.84 -8.21 16.61
C HIS A 161 22.86 -6.68 16.54
N CYS A 162 22.23 -6.15 15.50
CA CYS A 162 22.21 -4.72 15.16
C CYS A 162 21.03 -3.97 15.79
N GLY A 163 20.18 -4.68 16.53
CA GLY A 163 18.92 -4.17 17.06
C GLY A 163 17.70 -4.72 16.35
N GLU A 164 16.56 -4.23 16.80
CA GLU A 164 15.23 -4.66 16.38
C GLU A 164 14.53 -3.47 15.70
N PRO A 165 14.63 -3.33 14.36
CA PRO A 165 13.98 -2.24 13.63
C PRO A 165 12.46 -2.19 13.84
N VAL A 166 11.83 -3.35 14.01
CA VAL A 166 10.38 -3.52 14.28
C VAL A 166 10.25 -4.69 15.23
N GLN A 167 9.28 -4.62 16.16
CA GLN A 167 9.04 -5.70 17.10
C GLN A 167 8.92 -7.07 16.39
N GLY A 168 9.63 -8.07 16.91
CA GLY A 168 9.78 -9.43 16.39
C GLY A 168 10.70 -9.57 15.17
N HIS A 169 11.39 -8.50 14.75
CA HIS A 169 12.25 -8.50 13.56
C HIS A 169 13.65 -8.02 13.90
N HIS A 170 14.59 -8.96 13.97
CA HIS A 170 15.97 -8.73 14.38
C HIS A 170 16.88 -8.55 13.17
N LEU A 171 17.64 -7.46 13.13
CA LEU A 171 18.66 -7.24 12.11
C LEU A 171 20.00 -7.80 12.60
N LEU A 172 20.62 -8.63 11.78
CA LEU A 172 21.96 -9.17 12.02
C LEU A 172 22.94 -8.68 10.97
N GLU A 173 24.16 -8.38 11.41
CA GLU A 173 25.30 -8.04 10.55
C GLU A 173 26.37 -9.14 10.63
N THR A 174 26.85 -9.57 9.47
CA THR A 174 27.98 -10.48 9.36
C THR A 174 28.77 -10.17 8.09
N ALA A 175 29.72 -11.03 7.74
CA ALA A 175 30.43 -10.94 6.47
C ALA A 175 30.48 -12.32 5.80
N VAL A 176 30.45 -12.38 4.47
CA VAL A 176 30.49 -13.60 3.65
C VAL A 176 31.65 -13.56 2.66
N ASP A 177 32.20 -14.73 2.34
CA ASP A 177 33.29 -14.86 1.39
C ASP A 177 32.71 -14.71 -0.03
N PRO A 178 33.26 -13.86 -0.91
CA PRO A 178 32.83 -13.79 -2.31
C PRO A 178 32.84 -15.15 -3.03
N MET A 179 33.69 -16.08 -2.62
CA MET A 179 33.79 -17.44 -3.17
C MET A 179 32.61 -18.33 -2.78
N LEU A 180 31.79 -17.95 -1.80
CA LEU A 180 30.55 -18.65 -1.45
C LEU A 180 29.59 -18.75 -2.65
N GLY A 181 29.65 -17.75 -3.56
CA GLY A 181 28.72 -17.59 -4.66
C GLY A 181 27.36 -17.06 -4.20
N GLU A 182 26.35 -17.18 -5.06
CA GLU A 182 24.98 -16.80 -4.71
C GLU A 182 24.45 -17.67 -3.58
N ILE A 183 23.94 -17.05 -2.51
CA ILE A 183 23.36 -17.73 -1.36
C ILE A 183 22.00 -18.31 -1.79
N SER A 184 21.88 -19.64 -1.75
CA SER A 184 20.68 -20.36 -2.16
C SER A 184 19.71 -20.62 -1.00
N ALA A 185 20.21 -20.76 0.22
CA ALA A 185 19.40 -20.97 1.41
C ALA A 185 20.13 -20.57 2.69
N ILE A 186 19.35 -20.33 3.74
CA ILE A 186 19.85 -20.02 5.07
C ILE A 186 19.12 -20.93 6.06
N TYR A 187 19.87 -21.55 6.98
CA TYR A 187 19.34 -22.41 8.03
C TYR A 187 19.68 -21.86 9.40
N GLY A 188 18.70 -21.84 10.30
CA GLY A 188 18.87 -21.53 11.72
C GLY A 188 18.90 -22.83 12.51
N ILE A 189 19.99 -23.08 13.23
CA ILE A 189 20.17 -24.25 14.09
C ILE A 189 20.15 -23.78 15.55
N THR A 190 19.23 -24.32 16.34
CA THR A 190 19.17 -24.15 17.79
C THR A 190 19.39 -25.49 18.47
N SER A 191 19.42 -25.54 19.80
CA SER A 191 19.50 -26.81 20.55
C SER A 191 18.32 -27.75 20.28
N GLY A 192 17.18 -27.24 19.81
CA GLY A 192 15.96 -28.03 19.62
C GLY A 192 15.42 -28.09 18.20
N SER A 193 16.00 -27.35 17.25
CA SER A 193 15.45 -27.29 15.90
C SER A 193 16.45 -26.90 14.82
N VAL A 194 16.16 -27.32 13.59
CA VAL A 194 16.83 -26.92 12.36
C VAL A 194 15.77 -26.35 11.41
N MET A 195 15.75 -25.03 11.30
CA MET A 195 14.72 -24.27 10.60
C MET A 195 15.28 -23.65 9.33
N VAL A 196 14.48 -23.57 8.28
CA VAL A 196 14.82 -22.76 7.10
C VAL A 196 14.48 -21.32 7.45
N VAL A 197 15.44 -20.43 7.26
CA VAL A 197 15.29 -19.00 7.45
C VAL A 197 14.86 -18.38 6.11
N PRO A 198 13.81 -17.56 6.07
CA PRO A 198 13.44 -16.83 4.87
C PRO A 198 14.63 -16.01 4.33
N PRO A 199 14.87 -15.97 3.01
CA PRO A 199 16.05 -15.34 2.41
C PRO A 199 15.92 -13.80 2.39
N ARG A 200 15.69 -13.17 3.54
CA ARG A 200 15.67 -11.72 3.72
C ARG A 200 17.07 -11.24 4.09
N PHE A 201 17.93 -11.08 3.09
CA PHE A 201 19.29 -10.58 3.28
C PHE A 201 19.77 -9.68 2.15
N VAL A 202 20.83 -8.92 2.42
CA VAL A 202 21.55 -8.13 1.43
C VAL A 202 23.05 -8.31 1.61
N VAL A 203 23.75 -8.60 0.50
CA VAL A 203 25.21 -8.68 0.46
C VAL A 203 25.76 -7.40 -0.18
N GLY A 204 26.64 -6.71 0.52
CA GLY A 204 27.27 -5.48 0.05
C GLY A 204 28.29 -5.74 -1.05
N ARG A 205 28.39 -4.82 -2.01
CA ARG A 205 29.28 -4.95 -3.18
C ARG A 205 30.77 -4.76 -2.85
N GLN A 206 31.11 -3.98 -1.83
CA GLN A 206 32.51 -3.71 -1.47
C GLN A 206 33.02 -4.76 -0.48
N ALA A 207 34.06 -5.50 -0.88
CA ALA A 207 34.78 -6.37 0.04
C ALA A 207 35.65 -5.52 0.98
N ARG A 208 35.41 -5.59 2.29
CA ARG A 208 36.34 -5.10 3.31
C ARG A 208 37.20 -6.28 3.75
N ASN A 209 38.52 -6.14 3.66
CA ASN A 209 39.47 -7.20 4.03
C ASN A 209 39.17 -8.55 3.34
N ALA A 210 38.82 -8.53 2.04
CA ALA A 210 38.41 -9.70 1.25
C ALA A 210 37.04 -10.34 1.60
N TRP A 211 36.26 -9.79 2.53
CA TRP A 211 34.91 -10.25 2.87
C TRP A 211 33.84 -9.23 2.49
N GLN A 212 32.69 -9.70 2.01
CA GLN A 212 31.54 -8.84 1.73
C GLN A 212 30.62 -8.73 2.96
N PRO A 213 30.20 -7.53 3.38
CA PRO A 213 29.25 -7.40 4.48
C PRO A 213 27.90 -8.00 4.07
N CYS A 214 27.25 -8.71 4.97
CA CYS A 214 25.95 -9.35 4.77
C CYS A 214 25.03 -8.98 5.93
N HIS A 215 23.84 -8.46 5.62
CA HIS A 215 22.84 -8.12 6.62
C HIS A 215 21.63 -9.03 6.44
N LEU A 216 21.09 -9.55 7.53
CA LEU A 216 19.98 -10.50 7.53
C LEU A 216 18.87 -9.98 8.43
N LEU A 217 17.62 -10.03 7.95
CA LEU A 217 16.46 -9.70 8.75
C LEU A 217 15.75 -10.98 9.17
N LEU A 218 15.84 -11.33 10.46
CA LEU A 218 15.23 -12.52 11.03
C LEU A 218 13.92 -12.19 11.74
N GLU A 219 12.93 -13.07 11.58
CA GLU A 219 11.66 -13.00 12.28
C GLU A 219 11.67 -13.98 13.46
N ALA A 220 11.46 -13.46 14.67
CA ALA A 220 11.40 -14.24 15.90
C ALA A 220 10.51 -13.54 16.94
N ALA A 221 9.61 -14.29 17.59
CA ALA A 221 8.70 -13.73 18.60
C ALA A 221 9.38 -13.43 19.95
N GLN A 222 10.59 -13.95 20.15
CA GLN A 222 11.40 -13.83 21.36
C GLN A 222 12.83 -13.47 20.95
N ASP A 223 13.64 -13.05 21.91
CA ASP A 223 15.07 -12.83 21.70
C ASP A 223 15.74 -14.04 21.06
N LEU A 224 16.63 -13.76 20.10
CA LEU A 224 17.39 -14.80 19.41
C LEU A 224 18.25 -15.55 20.44
N PRO A 225 18.18 -16.89 20.50
CA PRO A 225 18.95 -17.65 21.47
C PRO A 225 20.44 -17.51 21.17
N SER A 226 21.26 -17.36 22.21
CA SER A 226 22.73 -17.26 22.08
C SER A 226 23.35 -18.51 21.44
N SER A 227 22.66 -19.64 21.49
CA SER A 227 23.05 -20.89 20.82
C SER A 227 22.72 -20.94 19.32
N LEU A 228 22.12 -19.89 18.75
CA LEU A 228 21.72 -19.87 17.35
C LEU A 228 22.95 -19.89 16.43
N LEU A 229 23.01 -20.90 15.56
CA LEU A 229 23.91 -20.92 14.42
C LEU A 229 23.13 -20.63 13.14
N LEU A 230 23.70 -19.81 12.27
CA LEU A 230 23.21 -19.55 10.91
C LEU A 230 24.13 -20.24 9.92
N VAL A 231 23.57 -21.08 9.06
CA VAL A 231 24.29 -21.76 7.99
C VAL A 231 23.79 -21.22 6.66
N LEU A 232 24.64 -20.45 5.99
CA LEU A 232 24.37 -19.88 4.67
C LEU A 232 24.96 -20.82 3.63
N THR A 233 24.12 -21.45 2.82
CA THR A 233 24.56 -22.32 1.73
C THR A 233 24.61 -21.51 0.43
N GLY A 234 25.75 -21.54 -0.26
CA GLY A 234 25.90 -20.94 -1.57
C GLY A 234 26.22 -21.97 -2.65
N GLN A 235 26.28 -21.55 -3.90
CA GLN A 235 26.57 -22.43 -5.05
C GLN A 235 27.94 -23.13 -4.94
N LYS A 236 28.90 -22.52 -4.24
CA LYS A 236 30.30 -22.95 -4.20
C LYS A 236 30.81 -23.27 -2.79
N GLY A 237 29.97 -23.13 -1.76
CA GLY A 237 30.40 -23.39 -0.39
C GLY A 237 29.33 -23.18 0.68
N VAL A 238 29.77 -23.18 1.94
CA VAL A 238 28.93 -22.94 3.12
C VAL A 238 29.61 -21.95 4.05
N ALA A 239 28.84 -21.04 4.62
CA ALA A 239 29.30 -20.10 5.63
C ALA A 239 28.50 -20.29 6.93
N VAL A 240 29.20 -20.65 8.02
CA VAL A 240 28.61 -20.83 9.35
C VAL A 240 28.84 -19.57 10.18
N ARG A 241 27.77 -19.06 10.80
CA ARG A 241 27.83 -17.94 11.75
C ARG A 241 27.25 -18.32 13.09
N LYS A 242 27.93 -17.94 14.17
CA LYS A 242 27.38 -17.99 15.52
C LYS A 242 26.85 -16.61 15.91
N LEU A 243 25.75 -16.55 16.65
CA LEU A 243 25.30 -15.26 17.20
C LEU A 243 26.34 -14.76 18.21
N ALA A 244 26.73 -13.48 18.12
CA ALA A 244 27.64 -12.88 19.09
C ALA A 244 27.03 -12.93 20.50
N SER A 245 27.85 -13.17 21.52
CA SER A 245 27.41 -13.12 22.92
C SER A 245 26.86 -11.72 23.23
N ALA A 246 25.67 -11.65 23.84
CA ALA A 246 24.96 -10.41 24.10
C ALA A 246 25.76 -9.44 24.99
N SER A 247 26.58 -8.58 24.39
CA SER A 247 27.21 -7.43 25.03
C SER A 247 26.36 -6.20 24.71
N GLU A 248 25.38 -5.90 25.55
CA GLU A 248 24.37 -4.83 25.38
C GLU A 248 23.53 -4.95 24.09
N GLN A 249 22.19 -4.93 24.20
CA GLN A 249 21.33 -4.84 23.01
C GLN A 249 21.71 -3.57 22.24
N THR A 250 22.24 -3.73 21.03
CA THR A 250 22.56 -2.59 20.17
C THR A 250 21.27 -1.89 19.79
N ASP A 251 21.14 -0.62 20.16
CA ASP A 251 20.03 0.23 19.70
C ASP A 251 20.12 0.40 18.16
N PHE A 252 19.06 -0.03 17.46
CA PHE A 252 18.98 0.01 16.00
C PHE A 252 19.22 1.42 15.45
N ALA A 253 18.72 2.47 16.12
CA ALA A 253 18.91 3.85 15.67
C ALA A 253 20.39 4.28 15.71
N LYS A 254 21.11 3.89 16.77
CA LYS A 254 22.55 4.13 16.90
C LYS A 254 23.34 3.35 15.86
N TRP A 255 22.97 2.09 15.62
CA TRP A 255 23.61 1.27 14.59
C TRP A 255 23.38 1.86 13.20
N TRP A 256 22.14 2.26 12.89
CA TRP A 256 21.77 2.81 11.58
C TRP A 256 22.56 4.08 11.23
N THR A 257 22.86 4.93 12.21
CA THR A 257 23.64 6.15 12.00
C THR A 257 25.02 5.88 11.35
N LYS A 258 25.61 4.71 11.60
CA LYS A 258 26.89 4.29 10.99
C LYS A 258 26.71 3.77 9.56
N TRP A 259 25.52 3.31 9.21
CA TRP A 259 25.19 2.63 7.95
C TRP A 259 24.35 3.45 6.97
N GLN A 260 23.92 4.64 7.38
CA GLN A 260 23.05 5.52 6.61
C GLN A 260 23.57 5.78 5.17
N GLY A 261 24.89 5.84 4.95
CA GLY A 261 25.48 6.01 3.62
C GLY A 261 25.37 4.81 2.67
N ASN A 262 24.93 3.64 3.16
CA ASN A 262 24.83 2.42 2.37
C ASN A 262 23.48 2.32 1.67
N GLY A 263 23.42 2.76 0.42
CA GLY A 263 22.18 2.78 -0.36
C GLY A 263 21.54 1.41 -0.60
N ALA A 264 22.34 0.35 -0.77
CA ALA A 264 21.82 -1.00 -1.01
C ALA A 264 21.19 -1.59 0.26
N LEU A 265 21.84 -1.40 1.42
CA LEU A 265 21.29 -1.81 2.71
C LEU A 265 20.02 -1.01 3.05
N ARG A 266 20.03 0.30 2.83
CA ARG A 266 18.83 1.14 3.00
C ARG A 266 17.67 0.60 2.17
N GLU A 267 17.91 0.35 0.88
CA GLU A 267 16.87 -0.13 -0.04
C GLU A 267 16.31 -1.49 0.42
N PHE A 268 17.18 -2.40 0.82
CA PHE A 268 16.78 -3.68 1.41
C PHE A 268 15.87 -3.47 2.63
N LEU A 269 16.30 -2.67 3.61
CA LEU A 269 15.51 -2.43 4.84
C LEU A 269 14.17 -1.78 4.53
N VAL A 270 14.13 -0.77 3.68
CA VAL A 270 12.89 -0.08 3.29
C VAL A 270 11.88 -1.05 2.68
N ARG A 271 12.33 -1.91 1.75
CA ARG A 271 11.45 -2.86 1.06
C ARG A 271 10.99 -3.99 1.96
N GLN A 272 11.86 -4.49 2.83
CA GLN A 272 11.51 -5.57 3.74
C GLN A 272 10.59 -5.08 4.85
N LEU A 273 10.98 -4.01 5.56
CA LEU A 273 10.20 -3.47 6.69
C LEU A 273 8.84 -2.92 6.25
N GLY A 274 8.79 -2.28 5.09
CA GLY A 274 7.56 -1.71 4.53
C GLY A 274 6.45 -2.72 4.25
N LYS A 275 6.77 -4.02 4.16
CA LYS A 275 5.82 -5.10 3.89
C LYS A 275 5.35 -5.83 5.15
N LEU A 276 5.92 -5.53 6.32
CA LEU A 276 5.68 -6.31 7.55
C LEU A 276 4.43 -5.86 8.30
N SER A 277 4.35 -4.56 8.61
CA SER A 277 3.30 -3.99 9.47
C SER A 277 3.21 -2.48 9.28
N PRO A 278 2.15 -1.80 9.80
CA PRO A 278 2.09 -0.34 9.82
C PRO A 278 3.30 0.31 10.53
N ALA A 279 3.79 -0.30 11.61
CA ALA A 279 5.00 0.15 12.29
C ALA A 279 6.25 -0.01 11.40
N GLY A 280 6.38 -1.13 10.69
CA GLY A 280 7.45 -1.33 9.71
C GLY A 280 7.39 -0.35 8.54
N ALA A 281 6.19 -0.01 8.08
CA ALA A 281 5.99 1.04 7.08
C ALA A 281 6.44 2.42 7.59
N ALA A 282 6.11 2.77 8.84
CA ALA A 282 6.56 4.02 9.46
C ALA A 282 8.09 4.08 9.58
N VAL A 283 8.75 3.00 10.02
CA VAL A 283 10.21 2.91 10.06
C VAL A 283 10.82 3.04 8.67
N ALA A 284 10.25 2.36 7.66
CA ALA A 284 10.70 2.47 6.28
C ALA A 284 10.56 3.91 5.72
N ILE A 285 9.51 4.64 6.08
CA ILE A 285 9.34 6.06 5.74
C ILE A 285 10.44 6.91 6.42
N ASP A 286 10.64 6.73 7.73
CA ASP A 286 11.64 7.48 8.50
C ASP A 286 13.05 7.31 7.91
N LEU A 287 13.47 6.06 7.65
CA LEU A 287 14.75 5.75 6.99
C LEU A 287 14.94 6.48 5.66
N GLN A 288 13.87 6.63 4.88
CA GLN A 288 13.93 7.29 3.58
C GLN A 288 14.01 8.81 3.68
N THR A 289 13.32 9.39 4.66
CA THR A 289 13.29 10.84 4.90
C THR A 289 14.56 11.36 5.54
N ARG A 290 15.15 10.64 6.51
CA ARG A 290 16.39 11.04 7.19
C ARG A 290 17.62 10.86 6.34
N THR A 291 17.64 9.82 5.51
CA THR A 291 18.76 9.53 4.64
C THR A 291 18.27 9.25 3.22
N PRO A 292 17.83 10.28 2.49
CA PRO A 292 17.37 10.11 1.12
C PRO A 292 18.52 9.65 0.21
N LEU A 293 18.20 8.81 -0.76
CA LEU A 293 19.16 8.46 -1.81
C LEU A 293 19.46 9.70 -2.65
N PRO A 294 20.71 9.88 -3.11
CA PRO A 294 21.06 11.02 -3.95
C PRO A 294 20.16 11.06 -5.19
N VAL A 295 19.51 12.20 -5.41
CA VAL A 295 18.71 12.45 -6.61
C VAL A 295 19.61 12.35 -7.83
N ARG A 296 19.15 11.63 -8.85
CA ARG A 296 19.88 11.44 -10.12
C ARG A 296 18.97 11.79 -11.27
N GLN A 297 19.37 12.82 -11.99
CA GLN A 297 18.80 13.27 -13.25
C GLN A 297 19.91 13.32 -14.29
N ILE A 298 19.54 13.18 -15.56
CA ILE A 298 20.48 13.36 -16.66
C ILE A 298 20.31 14.79 -17.15
N ALA A 299 21.35 15.60 -16.94
CA ALA A 299 21.31 17.02 -17.27
C ALA A 299 21.16 17.24 -18.78
N GLN A 300 20.42 18.29 -19.14
CA GLN A 300 20.24 18.72 -20.52
C GLN A 300 21.58 19.00 -21.22
N SER A 301 21.69 18.48 -22.44
CA SER A 301 22.80 18.68 -23.37
C SER A 301 22.23 19.00 -24.76
N ALA A 302 22.96 19.76 -25.56
CA ALA A 302 22.55 20.09 -26.93
C ALA A 302 22.50 18.86 -27.86
N THR A 303 23.24 17.80 -27.51
CA THR A 303 23.46 16.65 -28.39
C THR A 303 23.10 15.30 -27.76
N HIS A 304 22.92 15.24 -26.44
CA HIS A 304 22.69 14.00 -25.72
C HIS A 304 21.31 13.98 -25.03
N PRO A 305 20.69 12.80 -24.89
CA PRO A 305 19.43 12.66 -24.16
C PRO A 305 19.56 13.10 -22.71
N ALA A 306 18.49 13.70 -22.20
CA ALA A 306 18.32 14.13 -20.83
C ALA A 306 16.95 13.71 -20.30
N ALA A 307 16.86 13.45 -19.00
CA ALA A 307 15.61 13.04 -18.37
C ALA A 307 15.64 13.23 -16.85
N GLU A 308 14.45 13.43 -16.29
CA GLU A 308 14.20 13.48 -14.86
C GLU A 308 12.89 12.75 -14.55
N ILE A 309 12.84 12.12 -13.38
CA ILE A 309 11.60 11.61 -12.76
C ILE A 309 11.27 12.54 -11.60
N ASP A 310 10.14 13.24 -11.65
CA ASP A 310 9.68 14.16 -10.61
C ASP A 310 8.49 13.62 -9.79
N LEU A 311 7.76 12.65 -10.37
CA LEU A 311 6.65 11.92 -9.78
C LEU A 311 6.94 10.41 -9.83
N ALA A 312 6.86 9.73 -8.69
CA ALA A 312 7.05 8.28 -8.61
C ALA A 312 6.33 7.69 -7.39
N LEU A 313 5.00 7.77 -7.35
CA LEU A 313 4.22 7.31 -6.19
C LEU A 313 3.98 5.82 -6.25
N ALA A 314 4.57 5.09 -5.30
CA ALA A 314 4.27 3.69 -5.05
C ALA A 314 2.90 3.57 -4.36
N LEU A 315 1.96 2.96 -5.08
CA LEU A 315 0.59 2.70 -4.65
C LEU A 315 0.38 1.17 -4.57
N ASP A 316 -0.72 0.74 -3.96
CA ASP A 316 -1.02 -0.68 -3.75
C ASP A 316 -1.32 -1.37 -5.08
N GLY A 317 -2.06 -0.68 -5.94
CA GLY A 317 -2.43 -1.14 -7.29
C GLY A 317 -1.37 -0.94 -8.36
N GLY A 318 -0.27 -0.23 -8.07
CA GLY A 318 0.78 0.02 -9.06
C GLY A 318 1.68 1.21 -8.75
N LEU A 319 2.41 1.67 -9.76
CA LEU A 319 3.33 2.80 -9.68
C LEU A 319 2.92 3.87 -10.70
N ILE A 320 2.56 5.06 -10.21
CA ILE A 320 2.39 6.24 -11.09
C ILE A 320 3.72 6.98 -11.21
N VAL A 321 4.14 7.22 -12.45
CA VAL A 321 5.43 7.82 -12.80
C VAL A 321 5.20 9.03 -13.67
N GLY A 322 5.91 10.12 -13.40
CA GLY A 322 5.89 11.33 -14.23
C GLY A 322 7.25 12.01 -14.22
N GLY A 323 7.45 12.84 -15.23
CA GLY A 323 8.67 13.61 -15.38
C GLY A 323 8.80 14.20 -16.77
N TRP A 324 10.03 14.46 -17.16
CA TRP A 324 10.34 15.01 -18.48
C TRP A 324 11.56 14.34 -19.09
N MET A 325 11.63 14.43 -20.41
CA MET A 325 12.76 13.96 -21.21
C MET A 325 13.03 14.92 -22.37
N HIS A 326 14.28 14.97 -22.81
CA HIS A 326 14.73 15.74 -23.96
C HIS A 326 15.66 14.86 -24.79
N ASP A 327 15.30 14.58 -26.04
CA ASP A 327 16.04 13.68 -26.93
C ASP A 327 16.22 14.29 -28.32
N PRO A 328 17.16 15.24 -28.49
CA PRO A 328 17.31 15.99 -29.72
C PRO A 328 17.85 15.13 -30.88
N ALA A 329 18.49 14.00 -30.57
CA ALA A 329 19.13 13.12 -31.55
C ALA A 329 18.41 11.76 -31.72
N ALA A 330 17.20 11.61 -31.17
CA ALA A 330 16.41 10.37 -31.23
C ALA A 330 17.18 9.14 -30.73
N MET A 331 18.01 9.29 -29.69
CA MET A 331 18.85 8.23 -29.13
C MET A 331 18.20 7.50 -27.95
N LEU A 332 17.10 8.02 -27.40
CA LEU A 332 16.39 7.42 -26.28
C LEU A 332 15.56 6.23 -26.74
N ALA A 333 15.85 5.04 -26.21
CA ALA A 333 15.06 3.85 -26.45
C ALA A 333 13.88 3.74 -25.48
N ASP A 334 14.15 3.86 -24.17
CA ASP A 334 13.12 3.78 -23.14
C ASP A 334 13.54 4.41 -21.81
N ILE A 335 12.54 4.66 -20.95
CA ILE A 335 12.72 4.87 -19.51
C ILE A 335 12.12 3.64 -18.83
N GLU A 336 12.83 3.05 -17.89
CA GLU A 336 12.46 1.76 -17.31
C GLU A 336 12.49 1.83 -15.77
N TYR A 337 11.50 1.22 -15.13
CA TYR A 337 11.49 0.99 -13.70
C TYR A 337 12.38 -0.21 -13.36
N LEU A 338 13.16 -0.09 -12.28
CA LEU A 338 14.06 -1.13 -11.79
C LEU A 338 13.51 -1.77 -10.50
N PRO A 339 12.78 -2.91 -10.61
CA PRO A 339 12.40 -3.72 -9.47
C PRO A 339 13.59 -4.44 -8.82
N GLU A 340 13.35 -5.02 -7.64
CA GLU A 340 14.35 -5.70 -6.79
C GLU A 340 15.06 -6.87 -7.48
N ASN A 341 14.35 -7.61 -8.35
CA ASN A 341 14.91 -8.72 -9.12
C ASN A 341 15.85 -8.26 -10.25
N GLY A 342 16.03 -6.95 -10.45
CA GLY A 342 16.88 -6.37 -11.48
C GLY A 342 16.31 -6.42 -12.90
N SER A 343 15.11 -6.98 -13.11
CA SER A 343 14.49 -7.04 -14.44
C SER A 343 13.85 -5.70 -14.79
N ALA A 344 14.50 -4.92 -15.65
CA ALA A 344 13.98 -3.62 -16.07
C ALA A 344 12.59 -3.74 -16.72
N LEU A 345 11.64 -2.93 -16.24
CA LEU A 345 10.26 -2.89 -16.72
C LEU A 345 10.01 -1.60 -17.49
N SER A 346 9.55 -1.72 -18.74
CA SER A 346 9.14 -0.56 -19.53
C SER A 346 7.94 0.14 -18.90
N LEU A 347 7.86 1.48 -19.05
CA LEU A 347 6.70 2.25 -18.60
C LEU A 347 5.47 2.14 -19.53
N LYS A 348 5.59 1.40 -20.63
CA LYS A 348 4.49 1.12 -21.60
C LYS A 348 3.60 -0.03 -21.09
N PRO A 349 2.32 -0.12 -21.50
CA PRO A 349 1.65 0.66 -22.55
C PRO A 349 0.96 1.94 -22.06
N HIS A 350 0.69 2.09 -20.77
CA HIS A 350 -0.01 3.26 -20.21
C HIS A 350 0.96 4.44 -20.04
N PHE A 351 1.46 4.97 -21.16
CA PHE A 351 2.46 6.02 -21.22
C PHE A 351 1.97 7.17 -22.10
N HIS A 352 1.86 8.37 -21.54
CA HIS A 352 1.38 9.56 -22.25
C HIS A 352 2.46 10.63 -22.30
N LYS A 353 2.71 11.17 -23.50
CA LYS A 353 3.69 12.25 -23.75
C LYS A 353 2.97 13.56 -24.05
N PHE A 354 3.55 14.67 -23.64
CA PHE A 354 3.04 16.00 -23.95
C PHE A 354 4.16 17.05 -24.01
N PRO A 355 3.95 18.19 -24.71
CA PRO A 355 4.91 19.30 -24.69
C PRO A 355 5.07 19.86 -23.28
N GLY A 356 6.31 20.06 -22.84
CA GLY A 356 6.65 20.63 -21.53
C GLY A 356 7.76 21.66 -21.63
N LYS A 357 7.95 22.42 -20.55
CA LYS A 357 9.03 23.40 -20.41
C LYS A 357 9.69 23.27 -19.06
N VAL A 358 11.02 23.34 -19.03
CA VAL A 358 11.81 23.25 -17.79
C VAL A 358 12.75 24.44 -17.72
N ALA A 359 12.81 25.10 -16.55
CA ALA A 359 13.77 26.15 -16.26
C ALA A 359 14.86 25.62 -15.32
N LYS A 360 16.13 25.94 -15.59
CA LYS A 360 17.25 25.50 -14.73
C LYS A 360 17.28 26.26 -13.38
N ARG A 361 16.70 27.45 -13.31
CA ARG A 361 16.51 28.36 -12.16
C ARG A 361 15.31 29.28 -12.44
N GLU A 362 14.72 29.91 -11.43
CA GLU A 362 13.56 30.82 -11.59
C GLU A 362 13.81 31.92 -12.64
N ASP A 363 15.05 32.40 -12.78
CA ASP A 363 15.44 33.45 -13.75
C ASP A 363 16.06 32.91 -15.05
N ALA A 364 16.10 31.60 -15.27
CA ALA A 364 16.70 31.00 -16.46
C ALA A 364 15.69 30.87 -17.62
N PRO A 365 16.12 31.00 -18.88
CA PRO A 365 15.26 30.76 -20.04
C PRO A 365 14.72 29.32 -20.01
N GLN A 366 13.39 29.19 -20.16
CA GLN A 366 12.71 27.91 -20.25
C GLN A 366 13.15 27.15 -21.51
N GLN A 367 13.50 25.88 -21.35
CA GLN A 367 13.86 24.99 -22.45
C GLN A 367 12.71 24.02 -22.75
N ASP A 368 12.47 23.77 -24.03
CA ASP A 368 11.45 22.84 -24.47
C ASP A 368 11.87 21.38 -24.21
N VAL A 369 10.97 20.65 -23.57
CA VAL A 369 11.12 19.23 -23.23
C VAL A 369 9.85 18.48 -23.60
N THR A 370 9.93 17.15 -23.56
CA THR A 370 8.74 16.29 -23.60
C THR A 370 8.41 15.85 -22.19
N GLY A 371 7.32 16.35 -21.63
CA GLY A 371 6.75 15.83 -20.39
C GLY A 371 6.09 14.47 -20.63
N PHE A 372 6.03 13.65 -19.59
CA PHE A 372 5.31 12.38 -19.64
C PHE A 372 4.68 12.00 -18.30
N VAL A 373 3.65 11.16 -18.37
CA VAL A 373 3.06 10.46 -17.23
C VAL A 373 2.75 9.02 -17.63
N ALA A 374 2.89 8.09 -16.68
CA ALA A 374 2.64 6.68 -16.90
C ALA A 374 2.09 5.97 -15.66
N TRP A 375 1.38 4.87 -15.88
CA TRP A 375 0.89 3.98 -14.83
C TRP A 375 1.37 2.54 -15.06
N LEU A 376 2.01 1.96 -14.04
CA LEU A 376 2.54 0.60 -14.10
C LEU A 376 1.75 -0.30 -13.14
N PRO A 377 0.74 -1.05 -13.64
CA PRO A 377 -0.09 -1.92 -12.80
C PRO A 377 0.61 -3.24 -12.41
N SER A 378 1.66 -3.64 -13.13
CA SER A 378 2.38 -4.90 -12.90
C SER A 378 3.27 -4.87 -11.66
N VAL A 379 3.37 -3.72 -10.98
CA VAL A 379 4.23 -3.51 -9.83
C VAL A 379 3.36 -3.35 -8.58
N GLN A 380 2.76 -4.46 -8.13
CA GLN A 380 1.86 -4.44 -6.97
C GLN A 380 2.64 -4.45 -5.65
N ASN A 381 2.12 -3.68 -4.68
CA ASN A 381 2.57 -3.65 -3.28
C ASN A 381 4.08 -3.42 -3.09
N LEU A 382 4.53 -2.22 -3.48
CA LEU A 382 5.89 -1.73 -3.23
C LEU A 382 6.15 -1.32 -1.77
N GLY A 383 5.12 -1.34 -0.92
CA GLY A 383 5.15 -0.70 0.39
C GLY A 383 5.34 0.82 0.27
N PRO A 384 5.78 1.51 1.33
CA PRO A 384 5.95 2.95 1.34
C PRO A 384 7.25 3.40 0.66
N LEU A 385 7.50 2.96 -0.58
CA LEU A 385 8.72 3.28 -1.32
C LEU A 385 8.65 4.73 -1.85
N LEU A 386 9.43 5.63 -1.25
CA LEU A 386 9.43 7.06 -1.56
C LEU A 386 10.43 7.43 -2.67
N GLN A 387 11.37 6.56 -3.03
CA GLN A 387 12.28 6.82 -4.15
C GLN A 387 12.52 5.57 -5.02
N PRO A 388 11.51 5.14 -5.80
CA PRO A 388 11.67 4.07 -6.78
C PRO A 388 12.86 4.31 -7.72
N ARG A 389 13.51 3.24 -8.18
CA ARG A 389 14.69 3.30 -9.05
C ARG A 389 14.27 3.22 -10.51
N PHE A 390 14.90 4.02 -11.35
CA PHE A 390 14.68 4.00 -12.78
C PHE A 390 16.00 4.00 -13.55
N GLN A 391 15.95 3.69 -14.82
CA GLN A 391 17.05 3.91 -15.75
C GLN A 391 16.54 4.47 -17.07
N LEU A 392 17.36 5.32 -17.68
CA LEU A 392 17.25 5.71 -19.07
C LEU A 392 18.07 4.74 -19.92
N ARG A 393 17.47 4.16 -20.95
CA ARG A 393 18.13 3.24 -21.88
C ARG A 393 18.24 3.88 -23.26
N LEU A 394 19.45 3.91 -23.82
CA LEU A 394 19.73 4.40 -25.16
C LEU A 394 19.56 3.29 -26.21
N ALA A 395 19.39 3.68 -27.47
CA ALA A 395 19.32 2.77 -28.60
C ALA A 395 20.58 1.90 -28.76
N SER A 396 21.74 2.36 -28.25
CA SER A 396 22.98 1.58 -28.19
C SER A 396 22.97 0.47 -27.14
N GLY A 397 21.95 0.42 -26.27
CA GLY A 397 21.89 -0.46 -25.10
C GLY A 397 22.54 0.12 -23.84
N ALA A 398 23.24 1.26 -23.94
CA ALA A 398 23.79 1.94 -22.76
C ALA A 398 22.68 2.44 -21.82
N THR A 399 22.90 2.32 -20.51
CA THR A 399 21.93 2.70 -19.48
C THR A 399 22.50 3.75 -18.53
N ALA A 400 21.66 4.68 -18.08
CA ALA A 400 22.02 5.68 -17.07
C ALA A 400 20.95 5.72 -15.95
N PRO A 401 21.35 5.71 -14.66
CA PRO A 401 20.41 5.62 -13.55
C PRO A 401 19.67 6.93 -13.30
N LEU A 402 18.37 6.82 -13.01
CA LEU A 402 17.49 7.91 -12.63
C LEU A 402 16.91 7.65 -11.23
N VAL A 403 16.89 8.70 -10.40
CA VAL A 403 16.47 8.63 -9.00
C VAL A 403 15.69 9.90 -8.67
N PRO A 404 14.38 9.80 -8.36
CA PRO A 404 13.58 10.96 -7.98
C PRO A 404 13.95 11.45 -6.58
N ALA A 405 13.56 12.70 -6.28
CA ALA A 405 13.49 13.17 -4.90
C ALA A 405 12.49 12.33 -4.08
N PRO A 406 12.62 12.27 -2.74
CA PRO A 406 11.64 11.63 -1.88
C PRO A 406 10.22 12.10 -2.17
N GLN A 407 9.36 11.15 -2.49
CA GLN A 407 7.97 11.37 -2.80
C GLN A 407 7.13 11.50 -1.52
N PRO A 408 6.01 12.25 -1.54
CA PRO A 408 5.15 12.34 -0.37
C PRO A 408 4.47 11.01 -0.05
N PHE A 409 4.28 10.74 1.24
CA PHE A 409 3.52 9.59 1.73
C PHE A 409 2.11 9.96 2.21
N GLU A 410 1.87 11.23 2.57
CA GLU A 410 0.53 11.70 2.95
C GLU A 410 -0.42 11.72 1.75
N PRO A 411 -1.62 11.10 1.84
CA PRO A 411 -2.55 10.98 0.70
C PRO A 411 -2.93 12.31 0.05
N SER A 412 -3.15 13.36 0.84
CA SER A 412 -3.48 14.70 0.31
C SER A 412 -2.35 15.30 -0.53
N ALA A 413 -1.10 15.09 -0.13
CA ALA A 413 0.09 15.53 -0.87
C ALA A 413 0.33 14.67 -2.12
N GLN A 414 0.07 13.36 -2.04
CA GLN A 414 0.10 12.43 -3.18
C GLN A 414 -0.91 12.85 -4.25
N ARG A 415 -2.17 13.09 -3.88
CA ARG A 415 -3.20 13.61 -4.78
C ARG A 415 -2.76 14.89 -5.48
N ASN A 416 -2.26 15.86 -4.72
CA ASN A 416 -1.81 17.14 -5.27
C ASN A 416 -0.66 16.97 -6.27
N ARG A 417 0.23 16.00 -6.05
CA ARG A 417 1.30 15.65 -7.00
C ARG A 417 0.75 15.03 -8.28
N ILE A 418 -0.21 14.10 -8.18
CA ILE A 418 -0.87 13.50 -9.35
C ILE A 418 -1.61 14.57 -10.15
N LEU A 419 -2.36 15.45 -9.49
CA LEU A 419 -3.12 16.52 -10.16
C LEU A 419 -2.24 17.57 -10.86
N ARG A 420 -0.94 17.63 -10.53
CA ARG A 420 0.04 18.52 -11.18
C ARG A 420 0.88 17.81 -12.25
N SER A 421 0.70 16.52 -12.45
CA SER A 421 1.56 15.72 -13.34
C SER A 421 1.26 15.92 -14.82
N VAL A 422 0.10 16.47 -15.16
CA VAL A 422 -0.31 16.73 -16.55
C VAL A 422 -0.89 18.14 -16.66
N PRO A 423 -0.41 18.97 -17.60
CA PRO A 423 -1.04 20.25 -17.89
C PRO A 423 -2.51 20.04 -18.31
N PRO A 424 -3.47 20.85 -17.80
CA PRO A 424 -4.89 20.65 -18.09
C PRO A 424 -5.24 20.62 -19.59
N GLN A 425 -4.48 21.32 -20.45
CA GLN A 425 -4.72 21.33 -21.90
C GLN A 425 -4.33 20.00 -22.59
N GLN A 426 -3.48 19.21 -21.93
CA GLN A 426 -2.90 17.96 -22.43
C GLN A 426 -3.58 16.72 -21.83
N ALA A 427 -4.51 16.92 -20.89
CA ALA A 427 -5.34 15.87 -20.35
C ALA A 427 -6.32 15.38 -21.43
N ARG A 428 -6.41 14.06 -21.57
CA ARG A 428 -7.24 13.36 -22.56
C ARG A 428 -7.99 12.24 -21.84
N PRO A 429 -9.13 11.77 -22.37
CA PRO A 429 -9.92 10.72 -21.72
C PRO A 429 -9.10 9.48 -21.32
N HIS A 430 -8.17 9.03 -22.19
CA HIS A 430 -7.33 7.86 -21.89
C HIS A 430 -6.35 8.08 -20.73
N VAL A 431 -5.93 9.33 -20.49
CA VAL A 431 -5.05 9.69 -19.37
C VAL A 431 -5.81 9.55 -18.07
N PHE A 432 -7.08 9.97 -18.02
CA PHE A 432 -7.92 9.78 -16.86
C PHE A 432 -8.24 8.30 -16.64
N SER A 433 -8.69 7.57 -17.66
CA SER A 433 -9.14 6.19 -17.47
C SER A 433 -8.03 5.18 -17.15
N HIS A 434 -6.83 5.35 -17.71
CA HIS A 434 -5.76 4.35 -17.59
C HIS A 434 -4.54 4.78 -16.79
N ILE A 435 -4.39 6.08 -16.48
CA ILE A 435 -3.18 6.59 -15.81
C ILE A 435 -3.53 7.27 -14.48
N LEU A 436 -4.26 8.39 -14.53
CA LEU A 436 -4.54 9.19 -13.33
C LEU A 436 -5.65 8.59 -12.48
N GLY A 437 -6.70 8.04 -13.10
CA GLY A 437 -7.86 7.50 -12.41
C GLY A 437 -7.53 6.40 -11.41
N PRO A 438 -6.84 5.31 -11.80
CA PRO A 438 -6.45 4.26 -10.87
C PRO A 438 -5.67 4.80 -9.65
N ALA A 439 -4.75 5.74 -9.89
CA ALA A 439 -3.95 6.35 -8.84
C ALA A 439 -4.77 7.27 -7.92
N LEU A 440 -5.63 8.13 -8.48
CA LEU A 440 -6.46 9.07 -7.72
C LEU A 440 -7.52 8.33 -6.89
N THR A 441 -8.17 7.32 -7.45
CA THR A 441 -9.15 6.49 -6.71
C THR A 441 -8.51 5.83 -5.50
N GLU A 442 -7.32 5.26 -5.65
CA GLU A 442 -6.63 4.64 -4.51
C GLU A 442 -6.22 5.67 -3.46
N VAL A 443 -5.68 6.82 -3.89
CA VAL A 443 -5.24 7.89 -2.98
C VAL A 443 -6.44 8.50 -2.23
N GLU A 444 -7.57 8.74 -2.90
CA GLU A 444 -8.80 9.23 -2.25
C GLU A 444 -9.36 8.20 -1.26
N LYS A 445 -9.30 6.89 -1.59
CA LYS A 445 -9.68 5.83 -0.64
C LYS A 445 -8.77 5.81 0.59
N LYS A 446 -7.46 5.95 0.41
CA LYS A 446 -6.49 6.07 1.51
C LYS A 446 -6.74 7.33 2.34
N LEU A 447 -7.07 8.44 1.71
CA LEU A 447 -7.43 9.67 2.41
C LEU A 447 -8.69 9.47 3.25
N ALA A 448 -9.77 8.96 2.66
CA ALA A 448 -11.04 8.70 3.35
C ALA A 448 -10.86 7.83 4.60
N ALA A 449 -10.05 6.77 4.53
CA ALA A 449 -9.78 5.88 5.66
C ALA A 449 -9.05 6.55 6.84
N THR A 450 -8.44 7.72 6.64
CA THR A 450 -7.69 8.44 7.68
C THR A 450 -8.43 9.67 8.22
N VAL A 451 -9.48 10.12 7.53
CA VAL A 451 -10.24 11.32 7.87
C VAL A 451 -11.35 10.96 8.86
N HIS A 452 -11.42 11.66 9.99
CA HIS A 452 -12.47 11.51 10.98
C HIS A 452 -12.66 12.79 11.78
N ILE A 453 -13.80 12.90 12.48
CA ILE A 453 -14.02 13.93 13.50
C ILE A 453 -13.11 13.61 14.68
N ALA A 454 -12.15 14.49 14.96
CA ALA A 454 -11.23 14.37 16.10
C ALA A 454 -11.90 14.81 17.40
N GLU A 455 -12.71 15.86 17.34
CA GLU A 455 -13.34 16.48 18.50
C GLU A 455 -14.68 17.11 18.10
N VAL A 456 -15.66 17.05 19.00
CA VAL A 456 -16.92 17.80 18.91
C VAL A 456 -17.06 18.66 20.14
N LYS A 457 -17.23 19.97 19.95
CA LYS A 457 -17.49 20.94 21.02
C LYS A 457 -18.92 21.45 20.92
N GLU A 458 -19.61 21.50 22.05
CA GLU A 458 -20.97 22.02 22.15
C GLU A 458 -20.96 23.38 22.85
N PHE A 459 -21.71 24.32 22.29
CA PHE A 459 -21.88 25.67 22.81
C PHE A 459 -23.38 25.90 23.07
N GLY A 460 -23.75 26.12 24.33
CA GLY A 460 -25.15 26.23 24.75
C GLY A 460 -25.89 24.89 24.73
N THR A 461 -27.23 24.94 24.80
CA THR A 461 -28.09 23.74 24.74
C THR A 461 -28.86 23.74 23.42
N THR A 462 -28.58 22.79 22.54
CA THR A 462 -29.31 22.63 21.27
C THR A 462 -30.74 22.16 21.51
N PRO A 463 -31.69 22.46 20.60
CA PRO A 463 -33.05 21.92 20.69
C PRO A 463 -33.05 20.38 20.81
N ALA A 464 -33.92 19.82 21.64
CA ALA A 464 -33.95 18.38 21.90
C ALA A 464 -34.47 17.55 20.71
N SER A 465 -35.23 18.17 19.80
CA SER A 465 -35.75 17.54 18.58
C SER A 465 -35.83 18.59 17.48
N PRO A 466 -34.69 19.02 16.92
CA PRO A 466 -34.68 20.03 15.88
C PRO A 466 -35.38 19.48 14.64
N LEU A 467 -36.11 20.33 13.92
CA LEU A 467 -36.67 19.97 12.62
C LEU A 467 -35.55 19.92 11.57
N ALA A 468 -34.56 20.80 11.67
CA ALA A 468 -33.48 20.95 10.72
C ALA A 468 -32.10 20.92 11.38
N SER A 469 -31.14 20.22 10.75
CA SER A 469 -29.72 20.33 11.08
C SER A 469 -29.01 21.06 9.96
N ILE A 470 -28.47 22.25 10.27
CA ILE A 470 -27.74 23.09 9.33
C ILE A 470 -26.26 22.76 9.45
N VAL A 471 -25.73 22.08 8.43
CA VAL A 471 -24.34 21.65 8.34
C VAL A 471 -23.56 22.67 7.52
N ILE A 472 -22.56 23.29 8.14
CA ILE A 472 -21.76 24.37 7.55
C ILE A 472 -20.29 23.97 7.57
N PRO A 473 -19.73 23.46 6.45
CA PRO A 473 -18.31 23.16 6.35
C PRO A 473 -17.48 24.45 6.30
N LEU A 474 -16.36 24.47 7.04
CA LEU A 474 -15.44 25.59 7.19
C LEU A 474 -14.05 25.19 6.69
N TYR A 475 -13.53 25.94 5.71
CA TYR A 475 -12.18 25.75 5.16
C TYR A 475 -11.41 27.07 5.09
N ARG A 476 -10.42 27.22 5.99
CA ARG A 476 -9.39 28.30 6.06
C ARG A 476 -9.83 29.77 6.15
N ASN A 477 -11.01 30.13 5.68
CA ASN A 477 -11.53 31.49 5.67
C ASN A 477 -12.81 31.58 6.50
N LEU A 478 -12.80 32.45 7.50
CA LEU A 478 -13.90 32.68 8.44
C LEU A 478 -14.57 34.06 8.26
N ASP A 479 -14.18 34.85 7.26
CA ASP A 479 -14.57 36.26 7.09
C ASP A 479 -16.09 36.45 7.06
N PHE A 480 -16.81 35.53 6.42
CA PHE A 480 -18.27 35.59 6.26
C PHE A 480 -19.05 35.00 7.43
N LEU A 481 -18.38 34.23 8.28
CA LEU A 481 -19.00 33.48 9.36
C LEU A 481 -19.72 34.40 10.34
N ARG A 482 -19.16 35.59 10.63
CA ARG A 482 -19.79 36.60 11.50
C ARG A 482 -21.13 37.08 10.96
N PHE A 483 -21.20 37.35 9.66
CA PHE A 483 -22.43 37.84 9.02
C PHE A 483 -23.48 36.74 8.93
N GLN A 484 -23.06 35.54 8.52
CA GLN A 484 -23.94 34.38 8.43
C GLN A 484 -24.51 34.02 9.81
N PHE A 485 -23.67 33.87 10.82
CA PHE A 485 -24.08 33.55 12.19
C PHE A 485 -25.03 34.60 12.76
N SER A 486 -24.67 35.89 12.65
CA SER A 486 -25.52 36.98 13.18
C SER A 486 -26.87 37.04 12.47
N SER A 487 -26.91 36.84 11.15
CA SER A 487 -28.15 36.79 10.38
C SER A 487 -29.04 35.64 10.84
N MET A 488 -28.49 34.42 10.97
CA MET A 488 -29.23 33.24 11.41
C MET A 488 -29.71 33.33 12.87
N ALA A 489 -28.90 33.91 13.76
CA ALA A 489 -29.27 34.10 15.16
C ALA A 489 -30.42 35.09 15.38
N THR A 490 -30.68 35.97 14.40
CA THR A 490 -31.81 36.91 14.47
C THR A 490 -33.11 36.35 13.91
N ASP A 491 -33.10 35.14 13.34
CA ASP A 491 -34.29 34.47 12.81
C ASP A 491 -34.93 33.61 13.93
N PRO A 492 -36.10 34.00 14.48
CA PRO A 492 -36.70 33.30 15.61
C PRO A 492 -37.04 31.84 15.30
N TRP A 493 -37.42 31.56 14.04
CA TRP A 493 -37.80 30.20 13.65
C TRP A 493 -36.58 29.28 13.67
N LEU A 494 -35.42 29.75 13.23
CA LEU A 494 -34.18 28.98 13.26
C LEU A 494 -33.74 28.65 14.70
N VAL A 495 -33.75 29.65 15.59
CA VAL A 495 -33.33 29.47 16.99
C VAL A 495 -34.20 28.41 17.69
N GLU A 496 -35.51 28.39 17.39
CA GLU A 496 -36.43 27.44 18.00
C GLU A 496 -36.40 26.04 17.37
N ASN A 497 -36.15 25.93 16.06
CA ASN A 497 -36.42 24.71 15.29
C ASN A 497 -35.19 24.08 14.63
N ALA A 498 -34.02 24.73 14.65
CA ALA A 498 -32.82 24.24 13.98
C ALA A 498 -31.66 24.03 14.95
N GLU A 499 -30.80 23.08 14.64
CA GLU A 499 -29.46 22.98 15.22
C GLU A 499 -28.41 23.39 14.17
N PHE A 500 -27.33 24.02 14.64
CA PHE A 500 -26.21 24.45 13.80
C PHE A 500 -25.00 23.57 14.05
N ILE A 501 -24.39 23.08 12.98
CA ILE A 501 -23.23 22.18 13.02
C ILE A 501 -22.16 22.76 12.11
N PHE A 502 -21.18 23.44 12.70
CA PHE A 502 -20.00 23.90 11.98
C PHE A 502 -18.98 22.77 11.90
N VAL A 503 -18.47 22.48 10.69
CA VAL A 503 -17.50 21.41 10.47
C VAL A 503 -16.18 22.02 10.00
N LEU A 504 -15.19 22.08 10.88
CA LEU A 504 -13.87 22.60 10.56
C LEU A 504 -12.97 21.49 10.01
N ASP A 505 -12.66 21.56 8.71
CA ASP A 505 -11.76 20.61 8.04
C ASP A 505 -10.29 21.09 7.99
N SER A 506 -10.02 22.26 8.58
CA SER A 506 -8.71 22.91 8.64
C SER A 506 -8.25 23.00 10.10
N PRO A 507 -7.81 21.89 10.72
CA PRO A 507 -7.46 21.87 12.14
C PRO A 507 -6.35 22.87 12.49
N GLU A 508 -5.55 23.31 11.51
CA GLU A 508 -4.52 24.34 11.72
C GLU A 508 -5.06 25.72 12.16
N ILE A 509 -6.36 25.99 12.00
CA ILE A 509 -7.02 27.24 12.44
C ILE A 509 -8.09 26.99 13.52
N GLN A 510 -7.99 25.89 14.27
CA GLN A 510 -8.93 25.53 15.32
C GLN A 510 -9.11 26.64 16.36
N ASP A 511 -8.01 27.15 16.93
CA ASP A 511 -8.04 28.17 17.99
C ASP A 511 -8.76 29.45 17.54
N ASP A 512 -8.46 29.94 16.33
CA ASP A 512 -9.09 31.14 15.75
C ASP A 512 -10.60 30.92 15.51
N THR A 513 -10.97 29.71 15.06
CA THR A 513 -12.36 29.33 14.80
C THR A 513 -13.17 29.26 16.08
N GLU A 514 -12.62 28.63 17.12
CA GLU A 514 -13.24 28.53 18.44
C GLU A 514 -13.40 29.89 19.09
N HIS A 515 -12.36 30.73 19.04
CA HIS A 515 -12.42 32.08 19.58
C HIS A 515 -13.54 32.90 18.92
N MET A 516 -13.63 32.84 17.58
CA MET A 516 -14.66 33.57 16.83
C MET A 516 -16.07 33.07 17.16
N LEU A 517 -16.30 31.76 17.05
CA LEU A 517 -17.63 31.17 17.26
C LEU A 517 -18.08 31.26 18.72
N GLY A 518 -17.17 31.10 19.68
CA GLY A 518 -17.45 31.30 21.10
C GLY A 518 -17.83 32.74 21.44
N GLY A 519 -17.15 33.73 20.83
CA GLY A 519 -17.54 35.14 20.97
C GLY A 519 -18.92 35.44 20.38
N LEU A 520 -19.25 34.85 19.23
CA LEU A 520 -20.57 34.98 18.59
C LEU A 520 -21.68 34.30 19.41
N HIS A 521 -21.40 33.15 20.03
CA HIS A 521 -22.30 32.52 20.99
C HIS A 521 -22.63 33.45 22.16
N ILE A 522 -21.62 34.05 22.79
CA ILE A 522 -21.82 34.97 23.92
C ILE A 522 -22.65 36.20 23.50
N LEU A 523 -22.47 36.68 22.28
CA LEU A 523 -23.17 37.88 21.78
C LEU A 523 -24.64 37.60 21.43
N HIS A 524 -24.94 36.43 20.87
CA HIS A 524 -26.26 36.13 20.29
C HIS A 524 -27.05 35.05 21.03
N ASP A 525 -26.44 34.33 21.96
CA ASP A 525 -27.02 33.20 22.71
C ASP A 525 -27.56 32.06 21.81
N MET A 526 -27.05 31.95 20.57
CA MET A 526 -27.45 30.88 19.64
C MET A 526 -26.59 29.63 19.90
N PRO A 527 -27.19 28.46 20.19
CA PRO A 527 -26.45 27.23 20.45
C PRO A 527 -25.96 26.58 19.14
N PHE A 528 -24.81 25.92 19.18
CA PHE A 528 -24.27 25.16 18.05
C PHE A 528 -23.29 24.06 18.46
N LYS A 529 -22.98 23.18 17.51
CA LYS A 529 -21.90 22.19 17.58
C LYS A 529 -20.77 22.60 16.65
N LEU A 530 -19.52 22.46 17.10
CA LEU A 530 -18.32 22.58 16.28
C LEU A 530 -17.64 21.20 16.20
N ALA A 531 -17.71 20.58 15.03
CA ALA A 531 -16.98 19.35 14.72
C ALA A 531 -15.64 19.69 14.09
N ILE A 532 -14.54 19.27 14.71
CA ILE A 532 -13.19 19.48 14.22
C ILE A 532 -12.70 18.18 13.58
N MET A 533 -12.36 18.23 12.30
CA MET A 533 -11.76 17.09 11.60
C MET A 533 -10.27 17.00 11.91
N ASN A 534 -9.73 15.78 11.95
CA ASN A 534 -8.29 15.56 12.19
C ASN A 534 -7.38 16.05 11.05
N ARG A 535 -7.94 16.30 9.86
CA ARG A 535 -7.27 16.81 8.66
C ARG A 535 -8.31 17.23 7.60
N ASN A 536 -7.85 17.93 6.57
CA ASN A 536 -8.69 18.28 5.42
C ASN A 536 -9.09 17.02 4.62
N GLY A 537 -10.40 16.71 4.65
CA GLY A 537 -11.02 15.65 3.87
C GLY A 537 -11.68 16.12 2.57
N GLY A 538 -11.78 17.43 2.33
CA GLY A 538 -12.57 18.00 1.25
C GLY A 538 -14.06 18.16 1.59
N TYR A 539 -14.78 18.87 0.73
CA TYR A 539 -16.14 19.34 0.98
C TYR A 539 -17.13 18.21 1.30
N ALA A 540 -17.17 17.16 0.45
CA ALA A 540 -18.08 16.02 0.63
C ALA A 540 -17.91 15.33 2.00
N ARG A 541 -16.66 15.10 2.42
CA ARG A 541 -16.35 14.45 3.71
C ARG A 541 -16.72 15.32 4.89
N ALA A 542 -16.48 16.63 4.81
CA ALA A 542 -16.89 17.57 5.85
C ALA A 542 -18.43 17.61 5.99
N CYS A 543 -19.16 17.64 4.86
CA CYS A 543 -20.62 17.58 4.85
C CYS A 543 -21.15 16.28 5.46
N ASN A 544 -20.60 15.13 5.04
CA ASN A 544 -20.98 13.82 5.58
C ASN A 544 -20.67 13.71 7.09
N ALA A 545 -19.51 14.22 7.52
CA ALA A 545 -19.15 14.28 8.94
C ALA A 545 -20.17 15.08 9.74
N GLY A 546 -20.57 16.26 9.29
CA GLY A 546 -21.62 17.05 9.93
C GLY A 546 -22.98 16.36 9.94
N ALA A 547 -23.38 15.73 8.83
CA ALA A 547 -24.62 14.96 8.74
C ALA A 547 -24.65 13.74 9.66
N SER A 548 -23.48 13.14 9.95
CA SER A 548 -23.39 11.96 10.83
C SER A 548 -23.71 12.27 12.29
N ILE A 549 -23.53 13.51 12.73
CA ILE A 549 -23.84 13.99 14.09
C ILE A 549 -25.11 14.84 14.15
N ALA A 550 -25.80 14.98 13.02
CA ALA A 550 -27.07 15.67 12.88
C ALA A 550 -28.22 14.83 13.42
N THR A 551 -29.09 15.48 14.19
CA THR A 551 -30.25 14.89 14.88
C THR A 551 -31.59 15.35 14.30
N GLY A 552 -31.58 16.34 13.41
CA GLY A 552 -32.77 16.89 12.80
C GLY A 552 -33.39 15.99 11.74
N THR A 553 -34.70 16.14 11.53
CA THR A 553 -35.44 15.38 10.52
C THR A 553 -35.08 15.75 9.08
N THR A 554 -34.49 16.93 8.89
CA THR A 554 -34.04 17.48 7.62
C THR A 554 -32.57 17.88 7.72
N ILE A 555 -31.79 17.58 6.70
CA ILE A 555 -30.40 18.03 6.54
C ILE A 555 -30.37 19.24 5.61
N VAL A 556 -29.69 20.30 6.06
CA VAL A 556 -29.47 21.52 5.30
C VAL A 556 -27.97 21.67 5.10
N MET A 557 -27.51 21.49 3.87
CA MET A 557 -26.12 21.74 3.48
C MET A 557 -26.00 23.20 3.06
N LEU A 558 -25.16 23.97 3.75
CA LEU A 558 -25.05 25.41 3.55
C LEU A 558 -23.57 25.83 3.57
N ASN A 559 -23.09 26.47 2.49
CA ASN A 559 -21.72 26.99 2.52
C ASN A 559 -21.59 28.14 3.53
N SER A 560 -20.39 28.30 4.09
CA SER A 560 -20.08 29.32 5.11
C SER A 560 -20.15 30.79 4.62
N ASP A 561 -20.33 31.00 3.32
CA ASP A 561 -20.44 32.29 2.65
C ASP A 561 -21.82 32.51 1.99
N VAL A 562 -22.85 31.79 2.46
CA VAL A 562 -24.26 32.01 2.08
C VAL A 562 -25.03 32.69 3.21
N VAL A 563 -25.70 33.80 2.90
CA VAL A 563 -26.51 34.56 3.86
C VAL A 563 -27.94 34.72 3.33
N PRO A 564 -28.97 34.37 4.11
CA PRO A 564 -30.37 34.58 3.73
C PRO A 564 -30.72 36.05 3.50
N ALA A 565 -31.59 36.32 2.52
CA ALA A 565 -32.08 37.68 2.28
C ALA A 565 -33.12 38.13 3.32
N GLU A 566 -33.93 37.19 3.81
CA GLU A 566 -35.06 37.44 4.73
C GLU A 566 -35.18 36.32 5.77
N HIS A 567 -35.82 36.62 6.91
CA HIS A 567 -36.17 35.62 7.93
C HIS A 567 -37.25 34.64 7.44
N GLY A 568 -37.33 33.47 8.08
CA GLY A 568 -38.31 32.43 7.73
C GLY A 568 -37.99 31.70 6.42
N TRP A 569 -36.80 31.92 5.85
CA TRP A 569 -36.36 31.30 4.59
C TRP A 569 -36.35 29.77 4.68
N LEU A 570 -35.86 29.21 5.78
CA LEU A 570 -35.72 27.76 5.92
C LEU A 570 -37.07 27.08 6.15
N GLN A 571 -37.96 27.72 6.93
CA GLN A 571 -39.33 27.25 7.12
C GLN A 571 -40.05 27.08 5.78
N GLN A 572 -39.93 28.08 4.90
CA GLN A 572 -40.54 28.06 3.58
C GLN A 572 -39.98 26.96 2.68
N LEU A 573 -38.69 26.64 2.78
CA LEU A 573 -38.06 25.56 2.00
C LEU A 573 -38.35 24.16 2.56
N ILE A 574 -38.51 24.03 3.87
CA ILE A 574 -38.74 22.73 4.52
C ILE A 574 -40.18 22.26 4.37
N GLN A 575 -41.16 23.17 4.44
CA GLN A 575 -42.58 22.80 4.38
C GLN A 575 -42.94 21.92 3.15
N PRO A 576 -42.50 22.25 1.91
CA PRO A 576 -42.75 21.41 0.73
C PRO A 576 -42.19 19.99 0.82
N LEU A 577 -41.08 19.75 1.51
CA LEU A 577 -40.48 18.41 1.66
C LEU A 577 -41.38 17.45 2.45
N PHE A 578 -42.21 17.99 3.34
CA PHE A 578 -43.17 17.21 4.13
C PHE A 578 -44.54 17.13 3.46
N ASP A 579 -44.97 18.20 2.80
CA ASP A 579 -46.28 18.25 2.12
C ASP A 579 -46.30 17.42 0.82
N GLN A 580 -45.14 17.22 0.18
CA GLN A 580 -45.03 16.54 -1.11
C GLN A 580 -44.12 15.31 -0.99
N PRO A 581 -44.67 14.09 -0.80
CA PRO A 581 -43.87 12.87 -0.56
C PRO A 581 -42.88 12.50 -1.66
N LYS A 582 -43.06 13.01 -2.89
CA LYS A 582 -42.15 12.79 -4.02
C LYS A 582 -40.96 13.74 -4.05
N LEU A 583 -40.98 14.81 -3.26
CA LEU A 583 -39.93 15.81 -3.23
C LEU A 583 -38.77 15.30 -2.37
N GLY A 584 -37.64 15.00 -3.02
CA GLY A 584 -36.47 14.45 -2.35
C GLY A 584 -35.48 15.50 -1.89
N ALA A 585 -35.29 16.57 -2.66
CA ALA A 585 -34.47 17.71 -2.26
C ALA A 585 -34.99 19.01 -2.86
N ILE A 586 -34.67 20.13 -2.20
CA ILE A 586 -35.05 21.48 -2.59
C ILE A 586 -33.87 22.44 -2.46
N GLY A 587 -33.79 23.41 -3.36
CA GLY A 587 -32.80 24.48 -3.32
C GLY A 587 -33.42 25.84 -3.63
N PRO A 588 -32.90 26.93 -3.03
CA PRO A 588 -33.45 28.27 -3.20
C PRO A 588 -32.88 28.98 -4.44
N ARG A 589 -33.37 30.20 -4.68
CA ARG A 589 -32.71 31.16 -5.57
C ARG A 589 -31.45 31.70 -4.89
N LEU A 590 -30.29 31.57 -5.57
CA LEU A 590 -29.06 32.19 -5.11
C LEU A 590 -28.72 33.42 -5.94
N LEU A 591 -28.35 34.49 -5.25
CA LEU A 591 -27.94 35.77 -5.81
C LEU A 591 -26.45 36.00 -5.56
N PHE A 592 -25.79 36.64 -6.52
CA PHE A 592 -24.50 37.26 -6.30
C PHE A 592 -24.63 38.53 -5.44
N GLU A 593 -23.49 39.04 -4.96
CA GLU A 593 -23.38 40.26 -4.17
C GLU A 593 -23.91 41.53 -4.88
N ASP A 594 -23.97 41.52 -6.21
CA ASP A 594 -24.54 42.59 -7.03
C ASP A 594 -26.06 42.42 -7.31
N GLY A 595 -26.68 41.38 -6.75
CA GLY A 595 -28.09 41.05 -6.95
C GLY A 595 -28.40 40.33 -8.27
N SER A 596 -27.41 39.97 -9.07
CA SER A 596 -27.60 39.09 -10.24
C SER A 596 -27.80 37.63 -9.83
N LEU A 597 -28.48 36.84 -10.67
CA LEU A 597 -28.74 35.42 -10.44
C LEU A 597 -27.44 34.62 -10.50
N GLN A 598 -27.20 33.82 -9.48
CA GLN A 598 -26.13 32.83 -9.45
C GLN A 598 -26.66 31.41 -9.70
N HIS A 599 -27.83 31.09 -9.15
CA HIS A 599 -28.42 29.76 -9.25
C HIS A 599 -29.94 29.84 -9.33
N GLY A 600 -30.50 29.13 -10.31
CA GLY A 600 -31.93 28.91 -10.48
C GLY A 600 -32.29 27.43 -10.64
N GLY A 601 -31.48 26.51 -10.09
CA GLY A 601 -31.44 25.09 -10.44
C GLY A 601 -30.29 24.74 -11.41
N LEU A 602 -29.91 23.46 -11.43
CA LEU A 602 -28.89 22.90 -12.32
C LEU A 602 -29.51 22.29 -13.58
N TYR A 603 -28.75 22.33 -14.68
CA TYR A 603 -28.95 21.47 -15.85
C TYR A 603 -27.62 20.94 -16.35
N PHE A 604 -27.68 19.86 -17.11
CA PHE A 604 -26.50 19.21 -17.65
C PHE A 604 -26.40 19.44 -19.15
N ALA A 605 -25.21 19.77 -19.64
CA ALA A 605 -24.94 19.84 -21.07
C ALA A 605 -23.59 19.22 -21.38
N ARG A 606 -23.48 18.58 -22.55
CA ARG A 606 -22.21 18.05 -23.03
C ARG A 606 -21.35 19.17 -23.60
N ASP A 607 -20.07 19.14 -23.28
CA ASP A 607 -19.08 19.92 -24.00
C ASP A 607 -18.78 19.30 -25.38
N ARG A 608 -17.79 19.86 -26.10
CA ARG A 608 -17.41 19.38 -27.44
C ARG A 608 -16.76 17.99 -27.42
N GLN A 609 -16.33 17.53 -26.25
CA GLN A 609 -15.68 16.25 -26.01
C GLN A 609 -16.68 15.19 -25.51
N GLY A 610 -17.95 15.56 -25.33
CA GLY A 610 -19.00 14.67 -24.82
C GLY A 610 -19.03 14.56 -23.30
N ILE A 611 -18.27 15.38 -22.57
CA ILE A 611 -18.23 15.41 -21.11
C ILE A 611 -19.43 16.21 -20.58
N TRP A 612 -20.13 15.66 -19.59
CA TRP A 612 -21.23 16.35 -18.91
C TRP A 612 -20.71 17.44 -17.98
N LEU A 613 -21.20 18.66 -18.20
CA LEU A 613 -20.91 19.83 -17.38
C LEU A 613 -22.16 20.28 -16.61
N ASN A 614 -21.94 20.71 -15.37
CA ASN A 614 -22.98 21.31 -14.53
C ASN A 614 -23.15 22.78 -14.90
N HIS A 615 -24.36 23.17 -15.26
CA HIS A 615 -24.72 24.55 -15.56
C HIS A 615 -25.85 25.02 -14.66
N HIS A 616 -25.86 26.32 -14.37
CA HIS A 616 -26.89 26.95 -13.55
C HIS A 616 -27.88 27.67 -14.47
N TYR A 617 -29.17 27.37 -14.34
CA TYR A 617 -30.21 28.10 -15.07
C TYR A 617 -30.14 29.59 -14.76
N TYR A 618 -30.21 30.41 -15.82
CA TYR A 618 -30.30 31.87 -15.76
C TYR A 618 -29.14 32.60 -15.06
N LYS A 619 -27.99 31.93 -14.85
CA LYS A 619 -26.81 32.55 -14.23
C LYS A 619 -26.38 33.82 -14.98
N GLY A 620 -26.15 34.90 -14.23
CA GLY A 620 -25.76 36.23 -14.74
C GLY A 620 -26.93 37.12 -15.16
N MET A 621 -28.18 36.62 -15.17
CA MET A 621 -29.36 37.45 -15.41
C MET A 621 -29.71 38.29 -14.15
N PRO A 622 -30.52 39.36 -14.26
CA PRO A 622 -30.98 40.11 -13.09
C PRO A 622 -31.69 39.22 -12.06
N GLY A 623 -31.54 39.49 -10.76
CA GLY A 623 -32.15 38.72 -9.67
C GLY A 623 -33.66 38.50 -9.83
N ASN A 624 -34.35 39.49 -10.38
CA ASN A 624 -35.80 39.49 -10.63
C ASN A 624 -36.18 39.04 -12.05
N TYR A 625 -35.29 38.33 -12.76
CA TYR A 625 -35.56 37.84 -14.11
C TYR A 625 -36.81 36.91 -14.10
N PRO A 626 -37.91 37.28 -14.78
CA PRO A 626 -39.20 36.61 -14.57
C PRO A 626 -39.22 35.08 -14.79
N PRO A 627 -38.49 34.51 -15.78
CA PRO A 627 -38.39 33.06 -15.92
C PRO A 627 -37.75 32.35 -14.72
N ALA A 628 -36.83 33.02 -14.01
CA ALA A 628 -36.17 32.47 -12.83
C ALA A 628 -37.03 32.55 -11.56
N LEU A 629 -38.18 33.24 -11.60
CA LEU A 629 -39.11 33.39 -10.47
C LEU A 629 -40.21 32.32 -10.45
N ARG A 630 -40.10 31.29 -11.29
CA ARG A 630 -41.07 30.19 -11.35
C ARG A 630 -40.56 28.95 -10.60
N PRO A 631 -41.28 28.46 -9.58
CA PRO A 631 -40.96 27.19 -8.93
C PRO A 631 -41.08 26.05 -9.93
N ARG A 632 -40.14 25.11 -9.91
CA ARG A 632 -40.13 23.98 -10.86
C ARG A 632 -39.26 22.82 -10.40
N GLU A 633 -39.56 21.63 -10.93
CA GLU A 633 -38.63 20.50 -10.88
C GLU A 633 -37.39 20.83 -11.72
N VAL A 634 -36.21 20.46 -11.22
CA VAL A 634 -34.93 20.64 -11.88
C VAL A 634 -34.10 19.35 -11.81
N PRO A 635 -33.16 19.13 -12.74
CA PRO A 635 -32.21 18.01 -12.67
C PRO A 635 -31.42 17.94 -11.35
N GLY A 636 -31.07 19.09 -10.78
CA GLY A 636 -30.35 19.18 -9.50
C GLY A 636 -30.35 20.60 -8.93
N VAL A 637 -29.87 20.75 -7.70
CA VAL A 637 -29.61 22.04 -7.05
C VAL A 637 -28.18 22.05 -6.51
N THR A 638 -27.61 23.23 -6.28
CA THR A 638 -26.21 23.34 -5.85
C THR A 638 -26.03 23.08 -4.36
N GLY A 639 -24.89 22.54 -3.98
CA GLY A 639 -24.49 22.29 -2.58
C GLY A 639 -24.33 23.57 -1.76
N ALA A 640 -24.28 24.76 -2.39
CA ALA A 640 -24.24 26.02 -1.64
C ALA A 640 -25.47 26.20 -0.72
N CYS A 641 -26.63 25.70 -1.12
CA CYS A 641 -27.79 25.51 -0.25
C CYS A 641 -28.65 24.36 -0.81
N LEU A 642 -28.52 23.17 -0.21
CA LEU A 642 -29.30 21.98 -0.57
C LEU A 642 -29.98 21.42 0.67
N ILE A 643 -31.29 21.21 0.58
CA ILE A 643 -32.10 20.74 1.69
C ILE A 643 -32.77 19.43 1.30
N THR A 644 -32.65 18.42 2.15
CA THR A 644 -33.26 17.10 1.94
C THR A 644 -33.64 16.48 3.28
N ARG A 645 -34.61 15.57 3.28
CA ARG A 645 -34.94 14.81 4.49
C ARG A 645 -33.75 13.94 4.89
N LYS A 646 -33.52 13.81 6.19
CA LYS A 646 -32.41 13.01 6.73
C LYS A 646 -32.50 11.55 6.30
N ASP A 647 -33.70 10.98 6.28
CA ASP A 647 -33.89 9.59 5.87
C ASP A 647 -33.57 9.36 4.38
N ILE A 648 -33.85 10.34 3.51
CA ILE A 648 -33.45 10.29 2.09
C ILE A 648 -31.93 10.43 1.97
N PHE A 649 -31.32 11.37 2.69
CA PHE A 649 -29.85 11.55 2.69
C PHE A 649 -29.12 10.29 3.14
N ASP A 650 -29.58 9.67 4.24
CA ASP A 650 -29.02 8.45 4.77
C ASP A 650 -29.25 7.27 3.80
N LEU A 651 -30.43 7.19 3.16
CA LEU A 651 -30.78 6.14 2.19
C LEU A 651 -29.89 6.15 0.93
N VAL A 652 -29.48 7.34 0.45
CA VAL A 652 -28.58 7.47 -0.71
C VAL A 652 -27.08 7.46 -0.34
N GLY A 653 -26.78 7.30 0.95
CA GLY A 653 -25.41 7.27 1.47
C GLY A 653 -24.69 8.62 1.47
N GLY A 654 -25.41 9.73 1.56
CA GLY A 654 -24.85 11.08 1.65
C GLY A 654 -24.09 11.54 0.40
N TYR A 655 -23.10 12.42 0.54
CA TYR A 655 -22.24 12.85 -0.57
C TYR A 655 -21.24 11.77 -0.97
N THR A 656 -20.97 11.64 -2.27
CA THR A 656 -19.91 10.74 -2.74
C THR A 656 -18.53 11.37 -2.55
N GLU A 657 -17.61 10.62 -1.95
CA GLU A 657 -16.34 11.14 -1.43
C GLU A 657 -15.13 10.94 -2.35
N ASP A 658 -15.32 10.45 -3.58
CA ASP A 658 -14.22 10.15 -4.51
C ASP A 658 -13.93 11.26 -5.54
N TYR A 659 -14.77 12.30 -5.58
CA TYR A 659 -14.43 13.54 -6.25
C TYR A 659 -13.25 14.22 -5.56
N VAL A 660 -12.23 14.58 -6.33
CA VAL A 660 -11.01 15.18 -5.75
C VAL A 660 -11.29 16.64 -5.37
N ILE A 661 -11.00 16.96 -4.11
CA ILE A 661 -11.21 18.20 -3.33
C ILE A 661 -12.59 18.91 -3.37
N GLY A 662 -13.36 18.81 -4.45
CA GLY A 662 -14.75 19.31 -4.59
C GLY A 662 -15.14 19.50 -6.07
N ASP A 663 -16.36 19.97 -6.34
CA ASP A 663 -17.01 20.04 -7.67
C ASP A 663 -17.69 18.70 -8.05
N TYR A 664 -18.96 18.78 -8.49
CA TYR A 664 -19.87 17.67 -8.86
C TYR A 664 -20.50 16.84 -7.74
N GLU A 665 -20.09 16.97 -6.48
CA GLU A 665 -20.71 16.20 -5.39
C GLU A 665 -22.20 16.53 -5.16
N ASP A 666 -22.63 17.76 -5.44
CA ASP A 666 -24.01 18.22 -5.31
C ASP A 666 -24.94 17.66 -6.39
N SER A 667 -24.49 17.66 -7.64
CA SER A 667 -25.21 16.99 -8.73
C SER A 667 -25.25 15.49 -8.55
N ASP A 668 -24.16 14.86 -8.09
CA ASP A 668 -24.12 13.42 -7.79
C ASP A 668 -25.15 13.05 -6.71
N LEU A 669 -25.22 13.80 -5.61
CA LEU A 669 -26.25 13.61 -4.58
C LEU A 669 -27.67 13.74 -5.16
N CYS A 670 -27.92 14.77 -5.98
CA CYS A 670 -29.21 14.95 -6.65
C CYS A 670 -29.57 13.76 -7.56
N LEU A 671 -28.61 13.26 -8.33
CA LEU A 671 -28.80 12.12 -9.24
C LEU A 671 -29.08 10.82 -8.46
N LYS A 672 -28.39 10.57 -7.33
CA LYS A 672 -28.70 9.45 -6.44
C LYS A 672 -30.12 9.51 -5.88
N ILE A 673 -30.56 10.69 -5.44
CA ILE A 673 -31.94 10.91 -4.97
C ILE A 673 -32.95 10.63 -6.10
N ARG A 674 -32.66 11.10 -7.32
CA ARG A 674 -33.51 10.85 -8.50
C ARG A 674 -33.58 9.38 -8.91
N GLN A 675 -32.48 8.63 -8.78
CA GLN A 675 -32.47 7.20 -9.11
C GLN A 675 -33.46 6.39 -8.27
N LEU A 676 -33.75 6.84 -7.04
CA LEU A 676 -34.79 6.29 -6.16
C LEU A 676 -36.21 6.75 -6.50
N GLY A 677 -36.39 7.60 -7.51
CA GLY A 677 -37.70 8.08 -7.99
C GLY A 677 -38.18 9.39 -7.35
N PHE A 678 -37.34 10.04 -6.53
CA PHE A 678 -37.67 11.36 -5.96
C PHE A 678 -37.35 12.50 -6.94
N GLN A 679 -38.02 13.63 -6.74
CA GLN A 679 -37.85 14.86 -7.51
C GLN A 679 -36.91 15.83 -6.80
N ILE A 680 -36.19 16.64 -7.57
CA ILE A 680 -35.40 17.76 -7.06
C ILE A 680 -36.10 19.05 -7.47
N PHE A 681 -36.28 19.97 -6.53
CA PHE A 681 -37.12 21.14 -6.73
C PHE A 681 -36.35 22.45 -6.51
N TYR A 682 -36.68 23.46 -7.31
CA TYR A 682 -36.15 24.81 -7.19
C TYR A 682 -37.27 25.74 -6.70
N GLU A 683 -37.04 26.42 -5.58
CA GLU A 683 -37.98 27.35 -4.95
C GLU A 683 -37.48 28.80 -5.00
N PRO A 684 -37.97 29.62 -5.94
CA PRO A 684 -37.47 30.97 -6.15
C PRO A 684 -38.00 32.04 -5.20
N SER A 685 -39.09 31.76 -4.47
CA SER A 685 -39.65 32.70 -3.50
C SER A 685 -38.67 33.01 -2.37
N VAL A 686 -37.80 32.03 -2.05
CA VAL A 686 -36.72 32.18 -1.08
C VAL A 686 -35.42 32.55 -1.80
N ALA A 687 -34.81 33.66 -1.36
CA ALA A 687 -33.55 34.17 -1.90
C ALA A 687 -32.44 34.17 -0.84
N LEU A 688 -31.26 33.69 -1.22
CA LEU A 688 -30.04 33.77 -0.41
C LEU A 688 -28.93 34.43 -1.25
N TYR A 689 -28.07 35.20 -0.60
CA TYR A 689 -26.86 35.76 -1.20
C TYR A 689 -25.70 34.80 -0.96
N HIS A 690 -25.00 34.42 -2.03
CA HIS A 690 -23.80 33.60 -1.95
C HIS A 690 -22.61 34.41 -2.46
N PHE A 691 -21.71 34.76 -1.55
CA PHE A 691 -20.55 35.63 -1.80
C PHE A 691 -19.38 34.88 -2.47
N GLU A 692 -19.73 33.99 -3.41
CA GLU A 692 -18.91 32.98 -4.11
C GLU A 692 -17.43 33.39 -4.21
N ARG A 693 -16.53 32.44 -3.91
CA ARG A 693 -15.09 32.49 -4.27
C ARG A 693 -14.22 33.44 -3.45
N ARG A 694 -14.58 33.80 -2.22
CA ARG A 694 -13.65 34.47 -1.28
C ARG A 694 -12.92 33.52 -0.34
N SER A 695 -13.49 32.35 -0.02
CA SER A 695 -12.81 31.29 0.74
C SER A 695 -11.74 30.53 -0.08
N ILE A 696 -11.97 30.35 -1.39
CA ILE A 696 -11.12 29.55 -2.31
C ILE A 696 -10.11 30.40 -3.10
N ARG A 697 -10.13 31.74 -2.97
CA ARG A 697 -9.36 32.71 -3.79
C ARG A 697 -7.84 32.48 -3.85
N ARG A 698 -7.26 31.70 -2.93
CA ARG A 698 -5.83 31.31 -2.93
C ARG A 698 -5.48 30.09 -3.79
N SER A 699 -6.45 29.50 -4.50
CA SER A 699 -6.29 28.24 -5.24
C SER A 699 -6.79 28.33 -6.70
N ALA A 700 -6.53 29.44 -7.39
CA ALA A 700 -7.02 29.71 -8.75
C ALA A 700 -6.60 28.66 -9.80
N ASP A 701 -5.51 27.91 -9.57
CA ASP A 701 -5.09 26.78 -10.42
C ASP A 701 -6.04 25.57 -10.36
N TYR A 702 -6.97 25.55 -9.41
CA TYR A 702 -7.75 24.37 -9.06
C TYR A 702 -9.06 24.23 -9.86
N MET A 703 -9.82 25.32 -10.01
CA MET A 703 -11.17 25.28 -10.59
C MET A 703 -11.22 25.30 -12.14
N ARG A 704 -10.08 25.48 -12.80
CA ARG A 704 -9.92 25.17 -14.25
C ARG A 704 -8.72 24.25 -14.49
N GLY A 705 -8.33 23.55 -13.43
CA GLY A 705 -7.19 22.65 -13.41
C GLY A 705 -7.57 21.23 -13.79
N LEU A 706 -6.62 20.33 -13.60
CA LEU A 706 -6.80 18.91 -13.88
C LEU A 706 -7.86 18.26 -12.97
N ALA A 707 -8.08 18.82 -11.78
CA ALA A 707 -9.07 18.33 -10.80
C ALA A 707 -10.50 18.41 -11.34
N SER A 708 -10.95 19.59 -11.78
CA SER A 708 -12.31 19.76 -12.32
C SER A 708 -12.50 18.93 -13.59
N GLN A 709 -11.48 18.78 -14.45
CA GLN A 709 -11.55 17.88 -15.60
C GLN A 709 -11.63 16.40 -15.21
N TYR A 710 -10.95 15.99 -14.14
CA TYR A 710 -11.05 14.64 -13.62
C TYR A 710 -12.44 14.39 -13.02
N ASN A 711 -12.96 15.31 -12.21
CA ASN A 711 -14.29 15.19 -11.60
C ASN A 711 -15.41 15.18 -12.65
N SER A 712 -15.32 16.03 -13.69
CA SER A 712 -16.28 16.01 -14.80
C SER A 712 -16.23 14.73 -15.63
N TRP A 713 -15.02 14.21 -15.88
CA TRP A 713 -14.83 12.90 -16.49
C TRP A 713 -15.43 11.79 -15.62
N LEU A 714 -15.12 11.76 -14.32
CA LEU A 714 -15.61 10.75 -13.38
C LEU A 714 -17.14 10.79 -13.26
N HIS A 715 -17.72 11.99 -13.13
CA HIS A 715 -19.16 12.20 -13.11
C HIS A 715 -19.82 11.74 -14.42
N THR A 716 -19.20 12.03 -15.57
CA THR A 716 -19.67 11.52 -16.87
C THR A 716 -19.61 10.00 -16.90
N GLN A 717 -18.51 9.37 -16.48
CA GLN A 717 -18.41 7.91 -16.46
C GLN A 717 -19.46 7.25 -15.55
N ARG A 718 -19.80 7.90 -14.43
CA ARG A 718 -20.78 7.38 -13.47
C ARG A 718 -22.23 7.54 -13.96
N TRP A 719 -22.55 8.66 -14.59
CA TRP A 719 -23.94 9.11 -14.79
C TRP A 719 -24.34 9.30 -16.25
N ASP A 720 -23.54 8.84 -17.22
CA ASP A 720 -23.77 9.16 -18.65
C ASP A 720 -25.19 8.77 -19.11
N ASP A 721 -25.61 7.55 -18.79
CA ASP A 721 -26.90 7.01 -19.20
C ASP A 721 -28.06 7.74 -18.50
N ASP A 722 -27.98 7.91 -17.17
CA ASP A 722 -29.01 8.59 -16.39
C ASP A 722 -29.19 10.05 -16.82
N ILE A 723 -28.09 10.78 -17.05
CA ILE A 723 -28.15 12.17 -17.51
C ILE A 723 -28.67 12.24 -18.94
N THR A 724 -28.26 11.31 -19.81
CA THR A 724 -28.77 11.25 -21.19
C THR A 724 -30.29 11.08 -21.21
N GLU A 725 -30.82 10.14 -20.41
CA GLU A 725 -32.27 9.93 -20.28
C GLU A 725 -32.95 11.17 -19.71
N LEU A 726 -32.41 11.73 -18.61
CA LEU A 726 -32.94 12.90 -17.94
C LEU A 726 -33.03 14.13 -18.85
N MET A 727 -32.01 14.36 -19.67
CA MET A 727 -31.93 15.51 -20.57
C MET A 727 -32.64 15.28 -21.92
N ALA A 728 -33.01 14.04 -22.26
CA ALA A 728 -33.76 13.71 -23.47
C ALA A 728 -35.28 13.87 -23.30
N LEU A 729 -35.79 13.82 -22.06
CA LEU A 729 -37.21 14.00 -21.79
C LEU A 729 -37.63 15.44 -22.14
N PRO A 730 -38.68 15.64 -22.98
CA PRO A 730 -39.23 16.97 -23.20
C PRO A 730 -39.66 17.57 -21.86
N GLN A 731 -39.11 18.74 -21.51
CA GLN A 731 -39.58 19.52 -20.37
C GLN A 731 -40.98 20.08 -20.69
N GLU A 732 -42.01 19.24 -20.55
CA GLU A 732 -43.43 19.54 -20.28
C GLU A 732 -44.32 18.37 -20.73
N GLN A 733 -44.77 17.54 -19.77
CA GLN A 733 -46.16 17.10 -19.60
C GLN A 733 -46.26 16.09 -18.46
N GLU A 734 -47.11 16.41 -17.47
CA GLU A 734 -47.45 15.60 -16.31
C GLU A 734 -47.63 14.12 -16.67
N ARG A 735 -46.87 13.22 -16.03
CA ARG A 735 -47.13 11.78 -16.07
C ARG A 735 -47.31 11.23 -14.66
N THR A 736 -48.52 10.79 -14.37
CA THR A 736 -48.81 9.73 -13.40
C THR A 736 -48.18 8.43 -13.93
N VAL A 737 -47.18 7.90 -13.23
CA VAL A 737 -46.53 6.62 -13.56
C VAL A 737 -46.96 5.55 -12.56
N ASP A 738 -47.47 4.43 -13.07
CA ASP A 738 -47.83 3.21 -12.33
C ASP A 738 -46.55 2.47 -11.88
N LEU A 739 -46.40 2.30 -10.56
CA LEU A 739 -45.19 1.84 -9.87
C LEU A 739 -44.99 0.32 -9.87
N SER A 740 -45.88 -0.46 -10.48
CA SER A 740 -45.84 -1.92 -10.41
C SER A 740 -44.73 -2.59 -11.24
N ASN A 741 -44.22 -1.94 -12.30
CA ASN A 741 -43.24 -2.54 -13.23
C ASN A 741 -41.78 -2.10 -13.06
N VAL A 742 -41.47 -1.12 -12.21
CA VAL A 742 -40.10 -0.58 -12.06
C VAL A 742 -39.28 -1.36 -11.02
N ILE A 743 -39.93 -2.06 -10.09
CA ILE A 743 -39.26 -2.74 -8.96
C ILE A 743 -38.56 -4.04 -9.39
N MET A 744 -39.02 -4.70 -10.46
CA MET A 744 -38.45 -5.98 -10.92
C MET A 744 -37.16 -5.83 -11.76
N THR A 745 -36.98 -4.73 -12.49
CA THR A 745 -35.86 -4.58 -13.45
C THR A 745 -34.65 -3.83 -12.89
N LYS A 746 -34.78 -3.11 -11.76
CA LYS A 746 -33.66 -2.37 -11.13
C LYS A 746 -32.87 -3.17 -10.09
N SER A 747 -33.43 -4.26 -9.56
CA SER A 747 -32.77 -5.11 -8.53
C SER A 747 -31.48 -5.78 -9.01
N GLU A 748 -31.27 -5.95 -10.32
CA GLU A 748 -30.04 -6.54 -10.87
C GLU A 748 -28.92 -5.51 -11.10
N ARG A 749 -29.23 -4.20 -11.17
CA ARG A 749 -28.23 -3.15 -11.46
C ARG A 749 -27.58 -2.54 -10.21
N SER A 750 -28.25 -2.61 -9.05
CA SER A 750 -27.69 -2.10 -7.77
C SER A 750 -26.62 -3.01 -7.15
N ALA A 751 -26.32 -4.17 -7.74
CA ALA A 751 -25.36 -5.15 -7.23
C ALA A 751 -24.01 -5.16 -8.00
N ALA A 752 -23.76 -4.17 -8.86
CA ALA A 752 -22.52 -4.06 -9.66
C ALA A 752 -21.66 -2.86 -9.24
#